data_AF-A0A7W1IMM8-F1
#
_entry.id   AF-A0A7W1IMM8-F1
#
_cell.length_a   1.000
_cell.length_b   1.000
_cell.length_c   1.000
_cell.angle_alpha   90.00
_cell.angle_beta   90.00
_cell.angle_gamma   90.00
#
_symmetry.space_group_name_H-M   'P 1'
#
loop_
_entity.id
_entity.type
_entity.pdbx_description
1 polymer ?
#
loop_
_entity_poly.entity_id
_entity_poly.type
_entity_poly.pdbx_seq_one_letter_code
_entity_poly.pdbx_strand_id
1 'polypeptide(L)'
;MYSINCAPAASGKGVQDLVFEFLDVMQEYLIQKQGQKHNFEQIICPGNSSAAAIMNFLMKHWIGMVNETELDIVINALNQDWGDYTTILRQNYQSERITINRVEGGCRTLRNSRMAVSLAGTRDQLIKFFKNTENGLFSRFMIYTFDEAPVFNSVRPDKHKKDYDKIIIESSKSLWAILDEIYKQEINFTLTEEQWTTIESKFDDLVKSNHQRFGSTVSSTVIRMGSMYFRLCMILSVFRHAEEGTITKADLVYKCDFEPNDPAWVPYNETGFTSKTVNGKFILQHTGKDEAWNQTNNMNINPSMDYEVEVYMCQMSGIENQGYGISYNYKDANNSNTFCISSNGYFSITHYSKGVYKDDIAWKESEKVIKGFNKYNKLSIARKGNNLHYFINGTEVASLPAPKYNAEFIGFHIGGVMKVEADYAYAYQKKKVIRLVENYNSFGEKIHLGNNINSGAAEICPVISADEKSLYVTRTFCKENIGGHDDYDIWVSTMNKDSTWGKLKNLGAPLNNRGNNFVIAVSHDNNTLILGNVYNGEGKDMSRGMSFSRWTKNGWSYPKQMKIKNFYNNNAYNEACLAPDGRTILLCVERDDTHGDKDLYFSHLLPDSTWSEPENLGAVVNSYSSETGGFLASDGKTLYFSSAGHPGYGSNDIFMTKRLDDTWKHWSEPKNLGPKINTKAWDVYYTMPASGKYAYMVSEGKENEKADIYKIQQPESVKPEPVMLIHGIVHNSDTKKPMQAVITYYELGSKKILGTANSNAETGAFTFALPKGRKYCFHAQHEGFISVNANKDVTVLDTYKEENIDLYLSPIKTGQSVVLHNIFFVSDEHRILPESFPELDKLHDLLAEHPTMKIEITGHTSINSSGEKYNHNLSTGRAEAVKNYLIMKGISEKRITAKGYGFSKPIYTEKKEELQAKNRRIEFLIISS
;
A
#
# COMPACT_ATOMS: atom_id res chain seq x y z
N MET A 1 -48.67 6.92 -1.27
CA MET A 1 -47.78 7.30 -0.14
C MET A 1 -48.40 8.51 0.54
N TYR A 2 -48.39 8.60 1.87
CA TYR A 2 -49.04 9.70 2.60
C TYR A 2 -48.03 10.82 2.89
N SER A 3 -48.46 12.08 2.73
CA SER A 3 -47.70 13.28 3.11
C SER A 3 -48.53 14.05 4.14
N ILE A 4 -47.92 14.38 5.30
CA ILE A 4 -48.55 15.16 6.36
C ILE A 4 -47.86 16.53 6.42
N ASN A 5 -48.65 17.60 6.29
CA ASN A 5 -48.18 18.97 6.37
C ASN A 5 -48.77 19.68 7.59
N CYS A 6 -47.92 20.34 8.38
CA CYS A 6 -48.32 21.27 9.43
C CYS A 6 -47.89 22.68 9.03
N ALA A 7 -48.85 23.58 8.82
CA ALA A 7 -48.57 24.97 8.44
C ALA A 7 -49.11 25.94 9.51
N PRO A 8 -48.36 27.01 9.87
CA PRO A 8 -48.90 28.10 10.66
C PRO A 8 -49.70 29.06 9.77
N ALA A 9 -50.74 29.67 10.35
CA ALA A 9 -51.84 30.34 9.65
C ALA A 9 -51.49 31.61 8.82
N ALA A 10 -50.22 31.99 8.66
CA ALA A 10 -49.86 33.28 8.05
C ALA A 10 -48.79 33.25 6.93
N SER A 11 -48.21 32.10 6.57
CA SER A 11 -47.22 32.02 5.46
C SER A 11 -47.42 30.83 4.52
N GLY A 12 -48.59 30.19 4.56
CA GLY A 12 -48.84 28.87 3.96
C GLY A 12 -48.74 28.79 2.43
N LYS A 13 -48.77 29.90 1.68
CA LYS A 13 -48.90 29.84 0.21
C LYS A 13 -47.61 29.45 -0.52
N GLY A 14 -46.47 30.07 -0.22
CA GLY A 14 -45.22 29.80 -0.93
C GLY A 14 -44.57 28.45 -0.60
N VAL A 15 -44.77 27.94 0.61
CA VAL A 15 -44.32 26.58 1.00
C VAL A 15 -45.24 25.51 0.42
N GLN A 16 -46.54 25.80 0.28
CA GLN A 16 -47.46 24.94 -0.45
C GLN A 16 -47.05 24.81 -1.93
N ASP A 17 -46.79 25.93 -2.61
CA ASP A 17 -46.43 25.94 -4.03
C ASP A 17 -45.14 25.16 -4.34
N LEU A 18 -44.11 25.27 -3.48
CA LEU A 18 -42.85 24.53 -3.63
C LEU A 18 -43.00 23.02 -3.42
N VAL A 19 -43.91 22.61 -2.51
CA VAL A 19 -44.24 21.21 -2.26
C VAL A 19 -45.08 20.64 -3.40
N PHE A 20 -45.96 21.44 -3.99
CA PHE A 20 -46.70 21.06 -5.20
C PHE A 20 -45.75 20.82 -6.38
N GLU A 21 -44.80 21.73 -6.63
CA GLU A 21 -43.76 21.55 -7.66
C GLU A 21 -42.92 20.28 -7.44
N PHE A 22 -42.49 20.02 -6.20
CA PHE A 22 -41.70 18.83 -5.89
C PHE A 22 -42.48 17.52 -6.09
N LEU A 23 -43.76 17.49 -5.71
CA LEU A 23 -44.62 16.33 -5.89
C LEU A 23 -44.95 16.07 -7.37
N ASP A 24 -45.14 17.13 -8.17
CA ASP A 24 -45.37 17.00 -9.61
C ASP A 24 -44.11 16.47 -10.33
N VAL A 25 -42.92 16.96 -9.98
CA VAL A 25 -41.65 16.44 -10.51
C VAL A 25 -41.42 14.97 -10.12
N MET A 26 -41.75 14.60 -8.89
CA MET A 26 -41.65 13.20 -8.42
C MET A 26 -42.68 12.30 -9.09
N GLN A 27 -43.90 12.79 -9.34
CA GLN A 27 -44.94 12.07 -10.06
C GLN A 27 -44.53 11.84 -11.52
N GLU A 28 -43.98 12.85 -12.20
CA GLU A 28 -43.47 12.73 -13.57
C GLU A 28 -42.31 11.75 -13.68
N TYR A 29 -41.37 11.80 -12.73
CA TYR A 29 -40.24 10.88 -12.67
C TYR A 29 -40.68 9.42 -12.46
N LEU A 30 -41.62 9.18 -11.55
CA LEU A 30 -42.15 7.83 -11.27
C LEU A 30 -42.98 7.29 -12.44
N ILE A 31 -43.74 8.14 -13.12
CA ILE A 31 -44.46 7.75 -14.35
C ILE A 31 -43.47 7.37 -15.45
N GLN A 32 -42.37 8.12 -15.63
CA GLN A 32 -41.35 7.80 -16.63
C GLN A 32 -40.57 6.50 -16.32
N LYS A 33 -40.35 6.18 -15.05
CA LYS A 33 -39.53 5.02 -14.66
C LYS A 33 -40.33 3.75 -14.40
N GLN A 34 -41.59 3.86 -13.97
CA GLN A 34 -42.39 2.73 -13.49
C GLN A 34 -43.77 2.64 -14.17
N GLY A 35 -44.16 3.59 -15.01
CA GLY A 35 -45.35 3.51 -15.86
C GLY A 35 -46.70 3.62 -15.15
N GLN A 36 -46.74 3.92 -13.85
CA GLN A 36 -47.98 4.07 -13.08
C GLN A 36 -48.06 5.40 -12.33
N LYS A 37 -49.28 5.95 -12.25
CA LYS A 37 -49.61 7.12 -11.42
C LYS A 37 -49.99 6.65 -10.02
N HIS A 38 -49.22 7.03 -9.01
CA HIS A 38 -49.55 6.75 -7.62
C HIS A 38 -50.44 7.85 -7.02
N ASN A 39 -51.48 7.48 -6.26
CA ASN A 39 -52.30 8.42 -5.49
C ASN A 39 -51.56 8.83 -4.21
N PHE A 40 -51.36 10.13 -4.05
CA PHE A 40 -50.88 10.75 -2.83
C PHE A 40 -52.08 11.37 -2.10
N GLU A 41 -52.31 10.99 -0.85
CA GLU A 41 -53.36 11.57 -0.02
C GLU A 41 -52.69 12.51 1.00
N GLN A 42 -53.09 13.78 1.00
CA GLN A 42 -52.49 14.83 1.81
C GLN A 42 -53.37 15.10 3.04
N ILE A 43 -52.77 15.10 4.23
CA ILE A 43 -53.52 15.36 5.47
C ILE A 43 -52.90 16.54 6.23
N ILE A 44 -53.73 17.54 6.52
CA ILE A 44 -53.33 18.81 7.13
C ILE A 44 -53.71 18.80 8.61
N CYS A 45 -52.72 18.94 9.50
CA CYS A 45 -52.97 19.16 10.92
C CYS A 45 -52.75 20.65 11.25
N PRO A 46 -53.77 21.37 11.75
CA PRO A 46 -53.60 22.76 12.18
C PRO A 46 -52.59 22.83 13.32
N GLY A 47 -51.61 23.75 13.22
CA GLY A 47 -50.53 23.90 14.20
C GLY A 47 -50.96 24.35 15.61
N ASN A 48 -52.25 24.54 15.85
CA ASN A 48 -52.86 24.91 17.14
C ASN A 48 -53.74 23.80 17.74
N SER A 49 -53.59 22.55 17.30
CA SER A 49 -54.40 21.41 17.78
C SER A 49 -53.93 20.90 19.15
N SER A 50 -54.86 20.53 20.04
CA SER A 50 -54.51 20.02 21.39
C SER A 50 -53.97 18.58 21.36
N ALA A 51 -53.17 18.20 22.36
CA ALA A 51 -52.60 16.85 22.48
C ALA A 51 -53.62 15.71 22.41
N ALA A 52 -54.81 15.89 22.99
CA ALA A 52 -55.89 14.91 22.94
C ALA A 52 -56.50 14.79 21.53
N ALA A 53 -56.59 15.90 20.78
CA ALA A 53 -57.07 15.90 19.40
C ALA A 53 -56.08 15.22 18.45
N ILE A 54 -54.78 15.49 18.60
CA ILE A 54 -53.70 14.83 17.84
C ILE A 54 -53.67 13.33 18.13
N MET A 55 -53.80 12.92 19.40
CA MET A 55 -53.85 11.50 19.75
C MET A 55 -55.10 10.78 19.20
N ASN A 56 -56.29 11.40 19.27
CA ASN A 56 -57.49 10.83 18.66
C ASN A 56 -57.38 10.72 17.14
N PHE A 57 -56.72 11.68 16.50
CA PHE A 57 -56.44 11.67 15.08
C PHE A 57 -55.48 10.53 14.68
N LEU A 58 -54.36 10.38 15.40
CA LEU A 58 -53.39 9.29 15.20
C LEU A 58 -53.95 7.89 15.50
N MET A 59 -54.93 7.77 16.40
CA MET A 59 -55.64 6.52 16.66
C MET A 59 -56.66 6.17 15.56
N LYS A 60 -57.24 7.18 14.90
CA LYS A 60 -58.26 7.00 13.86
C LYS A 60 -57.67 6.72 12.48
N HIS A 61 -56.47 7.24 12.21
CA HIS A 61 -55.72 7.02 10.98
C HIS A 61 -54.47 6.23 11.33
N TRP A 62 -54.37 4.96 10.93
CA TRP A 62 -53.32 3.98 11.30
C TRP A 62 -51.87 4.43 10.98
N ILE A 63 -51.68 5.58 10.34
CA ILE A 63 -50.37 6.09 9.91
C ILE A 63 -50.24 7.53 10.42
N GLY A 64 -49.15 7.82 11.15
CA GLY A 64 -48.88 9.14 11.67
C GLY A 64 -47.40 9.51 11.66
N MET A 65 -47.08 10.67 11.07
CA MET A 65 -45.79 11.37 11.17
C MET A 65 -45.84 12.37 12.32
N VAL A 66 -44.77 12.50 13.09
CA VAL A 66 -44.57 13.63 14.00
C VAL A 66 -43.10 14.06 13.95
N ASN A 67 -42.86 15.38 13.82
CA ASN A 67 -41.53 15.99 13.76
C ASN A 67 -41.10 16.43 15.17
N GLU A 68 -39.97 15.92 15.68
CA GLU A 68 -39.55 16.11 17.09
C GLU A 68 -38.96 17.49 17.36
N THR A 69 -37.98 17.93 16.57
CA THR A 69 -36.96 18.85 17.09
C THR A 69 -37.22 20.33 16.81
N GLU A 70 -38.16 20.65 15.93
CA GLU A 70 -38.50 22.04 15.60
C GLU A 70 -39.74 22.55 16.35
N LEU A 71 -40.69 21.70 16.75
CA LEU A 71 -41.93 22.15 17.39
C LEU A 71 -41.69 22.68 18.81
N ASP A 72 -40.89 21.98 19.64
CA ASP A 72 -40.56 22.42 21.00
C ASP A 72 -39.74 23.73 21.00
N ILE A 73 -38.88 23.92 20.00
CA ILE A 73 -38.04 25.12 19.88
C ILE A 73 -38.84 26.30 19.34
N VAL A 74 -39.75 26.06 18.38
CA VAL A 74 -40.64 27.10 17.84
C VAL A 74 -41.71 27.51 18.86
N ILE A 75 -42.26 26.57 19.64
CA ILE A 75 -43.23 26.85 20.71
C ILE A 75 -42.59 27.65 21.85
N ASN A 76 -41.38 27.28 22.27
CA ASN A 76 -40.60 28.04 23.25
C ASN A 76 -40.14 29.41 22.72
N ALA A 77 -39.78 29.51 21.44
CA ALA A 77 -39.38 30.79 20.82
C ALA A 77 -40.57 31.73 20.55
N LEU A 78 -41.79 31.20 20.38
CA LEU A 78 -43.02 31.97 20.16
C LEU A 78 -43.86 32.17 21.45
N ASN A 79 -43.41 31.62 22.58
CA ASN A 79 -44.00 31.78 23.91
C ASN A 79 -45.50 31.40 23.99
N GLN A 80 -45.92 30.34 23.28
CA GLN A 80 -47.30 29.85 23.29
C GLN A 80 -47.40 28.48 23.96
N ASP A 81 -47.62 28.49 25.27
CA ASP A 81 -47.52 27.35 26.17
C ASP A 81 -48.72 26.38 26.09
N TRP A 82 -48.79 25.56 25.03
CA TRP A 82 -49.88 24.57 24.87
C TRP A 82 -49.34 23.17 24.57
N GLY A 83 -48.77 22.56 25.61
CA GLY A 83 -48.57 21.10 25.73
C GLY A 83 -47.12 20.65 25.59
N ASP A 84 -46.57 20.04 26.65
CA ASP A 84 -45.26 19.40 26.65
C ASP A 84 -45.34 18.05 25.92
N TYR A 85 -45.08 18.06 24.61
CA TYR A 85 -45.17 16.88 23.72
C TYR A 85 -43.91 15.99 23.80
N THR A 86 -42.87 16.44 24.51
CA THR A 86 -41.53 15.83 24.50
C THR A 86 -41.54 14.38 25.01
N THR A 87 -42.44 14.05 25.94
CA THR A 87 -42.55 12.68 26.50
C THR A 87 -43.09 11.68 25.47
N ILE A 88 -44.09 12.08 24.69
CA ILE A 88 -44.73 11.25 23.65
C ILE A 88 -43.73 11.01 22.51
N LEU A 89 -42.93 12.03 22.16
CA LEU A 89 -41.95 11.99 21.08
C LEU A 89 -40.72 11.13 21.40
N ARG A 90 -40.15 11.24 22.62
CA ARG A 90 -38.99 10.45 23.05
C ARG A 90 -39.28 8.95 23.11
N GLN A 91 -40.45 8.59 23.63
CA GLN A 91 -40.90 7.20 23.67
C GLN A 91 -41.09 6.63 22.26
N ASN A 92 -41.53 7.46 21.31
CA ASN A 92 -41.69 7.09 19.90
C ASN A 92 -40.35 6.80 19.21
N TYR A 93 -39.35 7.67 19.39
CA TYR A 93 -38.00 7.52 18.82
C TYR A 93 -37.28 6.24 19.28
N GLN A 94 -37.55 5.81 20.53
CA GLN A 94 -36.94 4.63 21.13
C GLN A 94 -37.75 3.33 20.88
N SER A 95 -38.81 3.39 20.06
CA SER A 95 -39.72 2.27 19.79
C SER A 95 -40.44 1.74 21.05
N GLU A 96 -40.70 2.60 22.03
CA GLU A 96 -41.41 2.26 23.27
C GLU A 96 -42.93 2.43 23.14
N ARG A 97 -43.71 1.74 23.98
CA ARG A 97 -45.18 1.91 24.03
C ARG A 97 -45.54 3.25 24.65
N ILE A 98 -46.22 4.10 23.89
CA ILE A 98 -46.64 5.44 24.36
C ILE A 98 -47.96 5.33 25.11
N THR A 99 -48.00 5.85 26.34
CA THR A 99 -49.19 5.83 27.19
C THR A 99 -49.40 7.18 27.87
N ILE A 100 -50.59 7.77 27.76
CA ILE A 100 -50.90 9.07 28.37
C ILE A 100 -52.03 8.92 29.38
N ASN A 101 -51.81 9.42 30.60
CA ASN A 101 -52.79 9.53 31.67
C ASN A 101 -53.03 11.02 31.97
N ARG A 102 -54.04 11.64 31.35
CA ARG A 102 -54.62 12.89 31.85
C ARG A 102 -56.15 12.82 31.80
N VAL A 103 -56.74 13.56 32.73
CA VAL A 103 -57.94 13.22 33.52
C VAL A 103 -59.22 13.25 32.67
N GLU A 104 -60.17 12.39 33.07
CA GLU A 104 -61.46 12.04 32.43
C GLU A 104 -61.40 11.11 31.21
N GLY A 105 -61.41 9.79 31.46
CA GLY A 105 -61.80 8.79 30.45
C GLY A 105 -60.87 7.59 30.21
N GLY A 106 -59.86 7.37 31.06
CA GLY A 106 -59.05 6.15 31.07
C GLY A 106 -57.78 6.19 30.21
N CYS A 107 -56.88 5.24 30.51
CA CYS A 107 -55.54 5.10 29.94
C CYS A 107 -55.59 4.65 28.47
N ARG A 108 -54.87 5.36 27.58
CA ARG A 108 -54.81 5.03 26.14
C ARG A 108 -53.37 4.76 25.71
N THR A 109 -53.15 3.69 24.94
CA THR A 109 -51.82 3.20 24.54
C THR A 109 -51.69 3.03 23.03
N LEU A 110 -50.63 3.59 22.44
CA LEU A 110 -50.26 3.43 21.03
C LEU A 110 -49.17 2.36 20.89
N ARG A 111 -49.38 1.33 20.06
CA ARG A 111 -48.51 0.12 20.05
C ARG A 111 -47.48 0.03 18.93
N ASN A 112 -47.64 0.74 17.81
CA ASN A 112 -46.77 0.63 16.62
C ASN A 112 -46.61 1.98 15.93
N SER A 113 -45.68 2.82 16.38
CA SER A 113 -45.37 4.09 15.73
C SER A 113 -44.11 4.00 14.86
N ARG A 114 -44.03 4.77 13.78
CA ARG A 114 -42.89 4.81 12.85
C ARG A 114 -42.52 6.26 12.54
N MET A 115 -41.22 6.56 12.44
CA MET A 115 -40.68 7.91 12.27
C MET A 115 -40.34 8.21 10.79
N ALA A 116 -40.65 9.42 10.33
CA ALA A 116 -40.15 9.98 9.07
C ALA A 116 -39.86 11.49 9.24
N VAL A 117 -38.80 11.99 8.61
CA VAL A 117 -38.30 13.37 8.74
C VAL A 117 -38.75 14.21 7.55
N SER A 118 -39.20 15.44 7.80
CA SER A 118 -39.46 16.45 6.76
C SER A 118 -38.88 17.79 7.19
N LEU A 119 -38.19 18.47 6.29
CA LEU A 119 -37.61 19.80 6.51
C LEU A 119 -38.48 20.84 5.78
N ALA A 120 -38.95 21.87 6.50
CA ALA A 120 -39.62 23.01 5.89
C ALA A 120 -39.24 24.32 6.60
N GLY A 121 -38.77 25.31 5.83
CA GLY A 121 -38.48 26.66 6.32
C GLY A 121 -37.95 27.57 5.22
N THR A 122 -38.14 28.89 5.37
CA THR A 122 -37.58 29.87 4.41
C THR A 122 -36.11 30.20 4.75
N ARG A 123 -35.34 30.64 3.76
CA ARG A 123 -33.92 30.99 3.91
C ARG A 123 -33.63 31.97 5.05
N ASP A 124 -34.52 32.95 5.25
CA ASP A 124 -34.38 33.94 6.32
C ASP A 124 -34.70 33.38 7.72
N GLN A 125 -35.51 32.31 7.80
CA GLN A 125 -35.73 31.60 9.06
C GLN A 125 -34.50 30.77 9.44
N LEU A 126 -33.90 30.07 8.47
CA LEU A 126 -32.63 29.35 8.65
C LEU A 126 -31.50 30.30 9.14
N ILE A 127 -31.36 31.50 8.57
CA ILE A 127 -30.33 32.47 8.98
C ILE A 127 -30.55 32.96 10.43
N LYS A 128 -31.81 33.04 10.89
CA LYS A 128 -32.11 33.40 12.29
C LYS A 128 -31.85 32.25 13.27
N PHE A 129 -31.88 31.00 12.82
CA PHE A 129 -31.53 29.81 13.63
C PHE A 129 -30.02 29.69 13.89
N PHE A 130 -29.16 30.18 13.00
CA PHE A 130 -27.69 30.09 13.08
C PHE A 130 -27.01 31.44 13.35
N LYS A 131 -27.47 32.17 14.38
CA LYS A 131 -26.94 33.52 14.67
C LYS A 131 -25.45 33.57 15.03
N ASN A 132 -24.89 32.50 15.61
CA ASN A 132 -23.44 32.33 15.80
C ASN A 132 -23.06 30.86 16.01
N THR A 133 -21.76 30.56 15.96
CA THR A 133 -21.16 29.23 16.03
C THR A 133 -21.16 28.58 17.42
N GLU A 134 -21.49 29.32 18.47
CA GLU A 134 -21.39 28.85 19.87
C GLU A 134 -22.66 28.17 20.39
N ASN A 135 -23.79 28.22 19.67
CA ASN A 135 -25.07 27.69 20.15
C ASN A 135 -25.20 26.14 20.07
N GLY A 136 -24.11 25.42 19.78
CA GLY A 136 -24.05 23.96 19.83
C GLY A 136 -24.86 23.21 18.75
N LEU A 137 -25.70 23.90 17.98
CA LEU A 137 -26.47 23.32 16.87
C LEU A 137 -25.58 22.88 15.70
N PHE A 138 -24.37 23.45 15.58
CA PHE A 138 -23.35 23.05 14.60
C PHE A 138 -22.88 21.59 14.75
N SER A 139 -23.00 21.00 15.94
CA SER A 139 -22.50 19.63 16.20
C SER A 139 -23.41 18.50 15.69
N ARG A 140 -24.59 18.83 15.15
CA ARG A 140 -25.65 17.84 14.84
C ARG A 140 -26.05 17.78 13.37
N PHE A 141 -25.36 18.53 12.51
CA PHE A 141 -25.46 18.42 11.05
C PHE A 141 -24.03 18.45 10.48
N MET A 142 -23.63 17.45 9.68
CA MET A 142 -22.34 17.50 8.98
C MET A 142 -22.45 18.41 7.75
N ILE A 143 -21.81 19.58 7.82
CA ILE A 143 -21.44 20.40 6.66
C ILE A 143 -20.00 20.87 6.89
N TYR A 144 -19.10 20.63 5.95
CA TYR A 144 -17.71 21.11 6.00
C TYR A 144 -17.62 22.59 5.62
N THR A 145 -16.85 23.38 6.38
CA THR A 145 -16.43 24.74 6.06
C THR A 145 -14.91 24.86 6.25
N PHE A 146 -14.22 25.61 5.38
CA PHE A 146 -12.85 26.06 5.64
C PHE A 146 -12.84 27.57 5.90
N ASP A 147 -12.04 27.99 6.87
CA ASP A 147 -11.72 29.40 7.13
C ASP A 147 -10.60 29.86 6.20
N GLU A 148 -10.88 30.88 5.38
CA GLU A 148 -9.86 31.83 4.98
C GLU A 148 -10.33 33.25 5.32
N ALA A 149 -9.40 34.03 5.87
CA ALA A 149 -9.63 35.40 6.31
C ALA A 149 -10.13 36.30 5.18
N PRO A 150 -10.96 37.33 5.48
CA PRO A 150 -11.44 38.25 4.47
C PRO A 150 -10.29 39.13 3.97
N VAL A 151 -9.76 38.85 2.77
CA VAL A 151 -8.90 39.77 2.01
C VAL A 151 -9.59 40.10 0.69
N PHE A 152 -9.67 41.39 0.38
CA PHE A 152 -10.24 41.88 -0.88
C PHE A 152 -9.43 41.38 -2.08
N ASN A 153 -10.07 40.65 -3.01
CA ASN A 153 -9.45 40.20 -4.25
C ASN A 153 -10.26 40.64 -5.48
N SER A 154 -9.78 41.75 -6.06
CA SER A 154 -9.82 42.21 -7.45
C SER A 154 -10.85 41.64 -8.44
N VAL A 155 -11.58 42.53 -9.12
CA VAL A 155 -12.56 42.26 -10.20
C VAL A 155 -11.94 41.98 -11.59
N ARG A 156 -10.75 41.36 -11.67
CA ARG A 156 -10.23 40.90 -12.97
C ARG A 156 -10.72 39.47 -13.27
N PRO A 157 -11.26 39.20 -14.48
CA PRO A 157 -11.79 37.88 -14.79
C PRO A 157 -10.67 36.95 -15.26
N ASP A 158 -10.44 35.83 -14.56
CA ASP A 158 -10.08 34.60 -15.26
C ASP A 158 -10.57 33.34 -14.51
N LYS A 159 -10.76 32.29 -15.32
CA LYS A 159 -11.65 31.14 -15.17
C LYS A 159 -11.23 30.11 -14.11
N HIS A 160 -12.26 29.37 -13.66
CA HIS A 160 -12.27 28.15 -12.84
C HIS A 160 -12.48 28.32 -11.33
N LYS A 161 -13.67 28.80 -10.93
CA LYS A 161 -14.29 28.36 -9.67
C LYS A 161 -15.09 27.09 -9.92
N LYS A 162 -14.83 26.03 -9.15
CA LYS A 162 -15.65 24.80 -9.15
C LYS A 162 -17.06 25.13 -8.65
N ASP A 163 -18.07 24.61 -9.35
CA ASP A 163 -19.48 24.78 -9.03
C ASP A 163 -19.88 23.78 -7.92
N TYR A 164 -19.90 24.26 -6.69
CA TYR A 164 -20.19 23.44 -5.51
C TYR A 164 -21.66 23.00 -5.47
N ASP A 165 -22.59 23.75 -6.06
CA ASP A 165 -24.01 23.37 -6.11
C ASP A 165 -24.18 22.12 -6.98
N LYS A 166 -23.47 22.07 -8.11
CA LYS A 166 -23.43 20.88 -8.97
C LYS A 166 -22.81 19.67 -8.25
N ILE A 167 -21.70 19.88 -7.52
CA ILE A 167 -21.02 18.81 -6.77
C ILE A 167 -21.91 18.25 -5.66
N ILE A 168 -22.63 19.11 -4.93
CA ILE A 168 -23.56 18.71 -3.88
C ILE A 168 -24.72 17.91 -4.47
N ILE A 169 -25.31 18.37 -5.58
CA ILE A 169 -26.41 17.66 -6.24
C ILE A 169 -25.95 16.28 -6.75
N GLU A 170 -24.76 16.18 -7.34
CA GLU A 170 -24.19 14.91 -7.81
C GLU A 170 -23.85 13.96 -6.64
N SER A 171 -23.31 14.48 -5.53
CA SER A 171 -23.01 13.70 -4.33
C SER A 171 -24.28 13.19 -3.63
N SER A 172 -25.34 14.01 -3.61
CA SER A 172 -26.64 13.66 -3.03
C SER A 172 -27.32 12.52 -3.79
N LYS A 173 -27.25 12.54 -5.12
CA LYS A 173 -27.75 11.45 -5.98
C LYS A 173 -27.01 10.14 -5.72
N SER A 174 -25.70 10.21 -5.52
CA SER A 174 -24.86 9.05 -5.22
C SER A 174 -25.19 8.47 -3.85
N LEU A 175 -25.36 9.31 -2.83
CA LEU A 175 -25.77 8.89 -1.48
C LEU A 175 -27.17 8.28 -1.48
N TRP A 176 -28.11 8.84 -2.25
CA TRP A 176 -29.47 8.30 -2.36
C TRP A 176 -29.51 6.94 -3.05
N ALA A 177 -28.72 6.74 -4.11
CA ALA A 177 -28.61 5.43 -4.76
C ALA A 177 -28.07 4.36 -3.81
N ILE A 178 -27.08 4.71 -2.98
CA ILE A 178 -26.54 3.84 -1.93
C ILE A 178 -27.64 3.48 -0.91
N LEU A 179 -28.38 4.47 -0.42
CA LEU A 179 -29.44 4.26 0.57
C LEU A 179 -30.60 3.43 0.02
N ASP A 180 -31.01 3.65 -1.23
CA ASP A 180 -32.06 2.88 -1.91
C ASP A 180 -31.67 1.40 -2.08
N GLU A 181 -30.38 1.11 -2.31
CA GLU A 181 -29.89 -0.26 -2.44
C GLU A 181 -29.76 -0.96 -1.08
N ILE A 182 -29.24 -0.26 -0.07
CA ILE A 182 -29.22 -0.69 1.34
C ILE A 182 -30.62 -1.07 1.82
N TYR A 183 -31.64 -0.28 1.46
CA TYR A 183 -33.01 -0.48 1.93
C TYR A 183 -33.68 -1.75 1.37
N LYS A 184 -33.15 -2.31 0.28
CA LYS A 184 -33.67 -3.53 -0.36
C LYS A 184 -33.07 -4.81 0.22
N GLN A 185 -32.12 -4.71 1.15
CA GLN A 185 -31.34 -5.84 1.66
C GLN A 185 -31.42 -5.94 3.19
N GLU A 186 -31.30 -7.16 3.71
CA GLU A 186 -31.18 -7.40 5.14
C GLU A 186 -29.71 -7.21 5.56
N ILE A 187 -29.43 -6.19 6.37
CA ILE A 187 -28.07 -5.84 6.80
C ILE A 187 -27.80 -6.43 8.18
N ASN A 188 -26.91 -7.40 8.23
CA ASN A 188 -26.40 -7.97 9.48
C ASN A 188 -25.05 -7.35 9.82
N PHE A 189 -25.03 -6.48 10.84
CA PHE A 189 -23.79 -5.92 11.38
C PHE A 189 -23.29 -6.78 12.55
N THR A 190 -22.07 -7.27 12.46
CA THR A 190 -21.43 -8.05 13.52
C THR A 190 -20.05 -7.46 13.84
N LEU A 191 -19.71 -7.40 15.13
CA LEU A 191 -18.36 -7.10 15.59
C LEU A 191 -17.65 -8.41 15.91
N THR A 192 -16.33 -8.43 15.77
CA THR A 192 -15.51 -9.54 16.27
C THR A 192 -15.49 -9.54 17.80
N GLU A 193 -15.18 -10.69 18.42
CA GLU A 193 -15.02 -10.79 19.88
C GLU A 193 -13.99 -9.79 20.44
N GLU A 194 -12.89 -9.57 19.71
CA GLU A 194 -11.87 -8.59 20.08
C GLU A 194 -12.42 -7.15 20.04
N GLN A 195 -13.22 -6.83 19.02
CA GLN A 195 -13.85 -5.52 18.89
C GLN A 195 -14.91 -5.27 19.97
N TRP A 196 -15.73 -6.29 20.27
CA TRP A 196 -16.68 -6.26 21.39
C TRP A 196 -15.94 -5.98 22.69
N THR A 197 -14.93 -6.79 23.01
CA THR A 197 -14.12 -6.66 24.22
C THR A 197 -13.47 -5.28 24.33
N THR A 198 -12.96 -4.74 23.21
CA THR A 198 -12.33 -3.42 23.18
C THR A 198 -13.33 -2.30 23.47
N ILE A 199 -14.50 -2.31 22.83
CA ILE A 199 -15.53 -1.28 23.01
C ILE A 199 -16.09 -1.35 24.43
N GLU A 200 -16.41 -2.55 24.90
CA GLU A 200 -16.95 -2.77 26.25
C GLU A 200 -15.96 -2.32 27.31
N SER A 201 -14.70 -2.77 27.24
CA SER A 201 -13.64 -2.38 28.18
C SER A 201 -13.50 -0.85 28.24
N LYS A 202 -13.43 -0.19 27.07
CA LYS A 202 -13.26 1.26 26.99
C LYS A 202 -14.42 2.03 27.64
N PHE A 203 -15.66 1.66 27.34
CA PHE A 203 -16.83 2.37 27.85
C PHE A 203 -17.15 1.99 29.29
N ASP A 204 -16.85 0.77 29.73
CA ASP A 204 -17.00 0.34 31.11
C ASP A 204 -16.00 1.06 32.03
N ASP A 205 -14.74 1.22 31.59
CA ASP A 205 -13.75 2.04 32.28
C ASP A 205 -14.18 3.52 32.38
N LEU A 206 -14.76 4.07 31.31
CA LEU A 206 -15.30 5.42 31.31
C LEU A 206 -16.51 5.55 32.25
N VAL A 207 -17.39 4.56 32.30
CA VAL A 207 -18.53 4.56 33.23
C VAL A 207 -18.03 4.49 34.66
N LYS A 208 -17.12 3.58 34.99
CA LYS A 208 -16.56 3.39 36.35
C LYS A 208 -15.83 4.64 36.84
N SER A 209 -14.95 5.19 36.00
CA SER A 209 -14.16 6.39 36.35
C SER A 209 -15.01 7.64 36.53
N ASN A 210 -16.07 7.82 35.73
CA ASN A 210 -16.97 8.96 35.87
C ASN A 210 -18.03 8.77 36.96
N HIS A 211 -18.49 7.53 37.20
CA HIS A 211 -19.46 7.24 38.26
C HIS A 211 -18.90 7.55 39.65
N GLN A 212 -17.65 7.15 39.92
CA GLN A 212 -16.96 7.45 41.18
C GLN A 212 -16.78 8.95 41.43
N ARG A 213 -16.68 9.75 40.35
CA ARG A 213 -16.31 11.16 40.41
C ARG A 213 -17.50 12.11 40.35
N PHE A 214 -18.60 11.72 39.69
CA PHE A 214 -19.74 12.60 39.39
C PHE A 214 -21.13 11.96 39.60
N GLY A 215 -21.21 10.71 40.06
CA GLY A 215 -22.48 10.02 40.37
C GLY A 215 -23.20 9.43 39.15
N SER A 216 -24.39 8.85 39.38
CA SER A 216 -25.14 8.02 38.41
C SER A 216 -25.63 8.78 37.17
N THR A 217 -25.81 10.10 37.27
CA THR A 217 -26.35 10.93 36.18
C THR A 217 -25.39 10.98 34.99
N VAL A 218 -24.07 11.03 35.23
CA VAL A 218 -23.05 11.09 34.17
C VAL A 218 -22.82 9.72 33.53
N SER A 219 -23.01 8.62 34.28
CA SER A 219 -22.95 7.26 33.74
C SER A 219 -23.95 7.03 32.61
N SER A 220 -25.15 7.61 32.71
CA SER A 220 -26.17 7.52 31.65
C SER A 220 -25.74 8.21 30.36
N THR A 221 -24.96 9.29 30.44
CA THR A 221 -24.40 10.00 29.29
C THR A 221 -23.31 9.18 28.62
N VAL A 222 -22.42 8.56 29.39
CA VAL A 222 -21.34 7.70 28.86
C VAL A 222 -21.91 6.48 28.15
N ILE A 223 -22.95 5.84 28.72
CA ILE A 223 -23.63 4.70 28.09
C ILE A 223 -24.27 5.11 26.75
N ARG A 224 -24.91 6.29 26.70
CA ARG A 224 -25.47 6.84 25.45
C ARG A 224 -24.38 7.13 24.42
N MET A 225 -23.22 7.64 24.84
CA MET A 225 -22.08 7.85 23.94
C MET A 225 -21.55 6.53 23.37
N GLY A 226 -21.49 5.47 24.17
CA GLY A 226 -21.15 4.12 23.70
C GLY A 226 -22.11 3.61 22.63
N SER A 227 -23.41 3.77 22.85
CA SER A 227 -24.44 3.39 21.86
C SER A 227 -24.36 4.22 20.58
N MET A 228 -24.11 5.53 20.69
CA MET A 228 -23.91 6.40 19.52
C MET A 228 -22.64 6.04 18.74
N TYR A 229 -21.55 5.72 19.45
CA TYR A 229 -20.30 5.28 18.85
C TYR A 229 -20.51 4.00 18.04
N PHE A 230 -21.18 2.99 18.61
CA PHE A 230 -21.54 1.75 17.93
C PHE A 230 -22.37 2.00 16.65
N ARG A 231 -23.39 2.88 16.73
CA ARG A 231 -24.22 3.24 15.58
C ARG A 231 -23.44 3.98 14.49
N LEU A 232 -22.49 4.83 14.86
CA LEU A 232 -21.60 5.48 13.91
C LEU A 232 -20.68 4.47 13.23
N CYS A 233 -20.12 3.51 13.97
CA CYS A 233 -19.36 2.41 13.40
C CYS A 233 -20.21 1.62 12.40
N MET A 234 -21.46 1.26 12.75
CA MET A 234 -22.39 0.60 11.82
C MET A 234 -22.59 1.40 10.53
N ILE A 235 -22.97 2.67 10.65
CA ILE A 235 -23.30 3.53 9.50
C ILE A 235 -22.07 3.74 8.60
N LEU A 236 -20.92 4.04 9.20
CA LEU A 236 -19.68 4.25 8.46
C LEU A 236 -19.17 2.96 7.82
N SER A 237 -19.34 1.81 8.47
CA SER A 237 -19.03 0.51 7.86
C SER A 237 -19.95 0.22 6.68
N VAL A 238 -21.26 0.46 6.82
CA VAL A 238 -22.22 0.30 5.72
C VAL A 238 -21.89 1.24 4.55
N PHE A 239 -21.60 2.52 4.80
CA PHE A 239 -21.21 3.44 3.74
C PHE A 239 -19.85 3.09 3.13
N ARG A 240 -18.87 2.69 3.92
CA ARG A 240 -17.58 2.20 3.40
C ARG A 240 -17.77 0.97 2.52
N HIS A 241 -18.59 0.02 2.96
CA HIS A 241 -18.96 -1.12 2.14
C HIS A 241 -19.76 -0.70 0.90
N ALA A 242 -20.61 0.32 0.96
CA ALA A 242 -21.32 0.83 -0.21
C ALA A 242 -20.39 1.52 -1.22
N GLU A 243 -19.48 2.37 -0.76
CA GLU A 243 -18.45 3.06 -1.55
C GLU A 243 -17.48 2.08 -2.18
N GLU A 244 -17.16 1.01 -1.46
CA GLU A 244 -16.39 -0.10 -1.99
C GLU A 244 -17.19 -0.89 -3.02
N GLY A 245 -18.54 -0.85 -3.01
CA GLY A 245 -19.48 -1.55 -3.92
C GLY A 245 -19.99 -2.91 -3.42
N THR A 246 -19.92 -3.17 -2.11
CA THR A 246 -20.22 -4.47 -1.45
C THR A 246 -21.71 -4.67 -1.17
N ILE A 247 -22.53 -3.65 -1.42
CA ILE A 247 -24.00 -3.67 -1.25
C ILE A 247 -24.71 -3.89 -2.59
N THR A 248 -23.99 -3.98 -3.71
CA THR A 248 -24.58 -4.32 -5.02
C THR A 248 -24.49 -5.82 -5.29
N LYS A 249 -25.51 -6.37 -5.97
CA LYS A 249 -25.52 -7.75 -6.49
C LYS A 249 -24.22 -8.03 -7.25
N ALA A 250 -23.59 -9.19 -7.01
CA ALA A 250 -22.33 -9.57 -7.66
C ALA A 250 -22.42 -9.45 -9.19
N ASP A 251 -21.44 -8.83 -9.83
CA ASP A 251 -21.40 -8.67 -11.28
C ASP A 251 -21.11 -10.02 -11.94
N LEU A 252 -21.72 -10.30 -13.09
CA LEU A 252 -21.30 -11.42 -13.95
C LEU A 252 -19.92 -11.08 -14.53
N VAL A 253 -18.86 -11.65 -13.97
CA VAL A 253 -17.46 -11.39 -14.37
C VAL A 253 -16.96 -12.40 -15.39
N TYR A 254 -17.61 -13.57 -15.46
CA TYR A 254 -17.31 -14.60 -16.43
C TYR A 254 -18.60 -15.25 -16.93
N LYS A 255 -18.71 -15.36 -18.25
CA LYS A 255 -19.84 -16.00 -18.93
C LYS A 255 -19.32 -16.92 -20.02
N CYS A 256 -19.58 -18.21 -19.89
CA CYS A 256 -19.30 -19.20 -20.92
C CYS A 256 -20.57 -20.00 -21.22
N ASP A 257 -21.07 -19.84 -22.45
CA ASP A 257 -22.18 -20.63 -23.03
C ASP A 257 -21.66 -21.66 -24.04
N PHE A 258 -20.34 -21.91 -24.04
CA PHE A 258 -19.64 -22.79 -24.98
C PHE A 258 -19.98 -22.56 -26.46
N GLU A 259 -20.09 -21.29 -26.87
CA GLU A 259 -20.30 -20.93 -28.26
C GLU A 259 -19.13 -21.40 -29.15
N PRO A 260 -19.36 -21.68 -30.45
CA PRO A 260 -18.28 -22.04 -31.36
C PRO A 260 -17.21 -20.94 -31.39
N ASN A 261 -15.96 -21.32 -31.07
CA ASN A 261 -14.78 -20.46 -30.93
C ASN A 261 -14.63 -19.69 -29.60
N ASP A 262 -15.27 -20.11 -28.51
CA ASP A 262 -14.88 -19.65 -27.17
C ASP A 262 -13.40 -20.00 -26.90
N PRO A 263 -12.48 -19.01 -26.80
CA PRO A 263 -11.05 -19.26 -26.67
C PRO A 263 -10.69 -19.83 -25.29
N ALA A 264 -11.60 -19.77 -24.32
CA ALA A 264 -11.33 -20.11 -22.94
C ALA A 264 -11.33 -21.65 -22.71
N TRP A 265 -12.03 -22.41 -23.54
CA TRP A 265 -12.15 -23.88 -23.43
C TRP A 265 -11.69 -24.59 -24.70
N VAL A 266 -10.36 -24.72 -24.83
CA VAL A 266 -9.74 -25.34 -26.00
C VAL A 266 -10.00 -26.86 -26.00
N PRO A 267 -10.39 -27.45 -27.16
CA PRO A 267 -10.52 -28.89 -27.29
C PRO A 267 -9.22 -29.59 -26.93
N TYR A 268 -9.34 -30.69 -26.20
CA TYR A 268 -8.19 -31.42 -25.69
C TYR A 268 -8.36 -32.91 -25.96
N ASN A 269 -7.26 -33.60 -26.29
CA ASN A 269 -7.30 -35.01 -26.67
C ASN A 269 -6.00 -35.69 -26.26
N GLU A 270 -6.09 -36.61 -25.31
CA GLU A 270 -5.00 -37.49 -24.94
C GLU A 270 -5.50 -38.90 -24.61
N THR A 271 -4.57 -39.80 -24.28
CA THR A 271 -4.95 -41.18 -23.93
C THR A 271 -5.78 -41.18 -22.66
N GLY A 272 -7.04 -41.62 -22.74
CA GLY A 272 -7.92 -41.74 -21.58
C GLY A 272 -8.87 -40.56 -21.35
N PHE A 273 -8.62 -39.39 -21.97
CA PHE A 273 -9.46 -38.21 -21.81
C PHE A 273 -9.58 -37.39 -23.11
N THR A 274 -10.80 -36.95 -23.42
CA THR A 274 -11.07 -36.03 -24.53
C THR A 274 -12.08 -34.97 -24.11
N SER A 275 -11.94 -33.76 -24.64
CA SER A 275 -12.92 -32.70 -24.49
C SER A 275 -13.08 -31.87 -25.75
N LYS A 276 -14.31 -31.43 -26.01
CA LYS A 276 -14.65 -30.61 -27.18
C LYS A 276 -15.99 -29.91 -27.02
N THR A 277 -16.13 -28.79 -27.70
CA THR A 277 -17.40 -28.10 -27.85
C THR A 277 -18.20 -28.65 -29.03
N VAL A 278 -19.47 -29.01 -28.81
CA VAL A 278 -20.40 -29.49 -29.83
C VAL A 278 -21.76 -28.81 -29.61
N ASN A 279 -22.25 -28.04 -30.59
CA ASN A 279 -23.57 -27.39 -30.56
C ASN A 279 -23.85 -26.55 -29.30
N GLY A 280 -22.90 -25.72 -28.85
CA GLY A 280 -23.09 -24.91 -27.64
C GLY A 280 -22.97 -25.69 -26.34
N LYS A 281 -22.44 -26.91 -26.36
CA LYS A 281 -22.23 -27.76 -25.18
C LYS A 281 -20.78 -28.22 -25.10
N PHE A 282 -20.24 -28.24 -23.90
CA PHE A 282 -18.90 -28.77 -23.66
C PHE A 282 -18.96 -30.23 -23.24
N ILE A 283 -18.39 -31.09 -24.06
CA ILE A 283 -18.40 -32.53 -23.88
C ILE A 283 -17.06 -32.96 -23.32
N LEU A 284 -17.07 -33.58 -22.13
CA LEU A 284 -15.91 -34.23 -21.52
C LEU A 284 -16.13 -35.75 -21.55
N GLN A 285 -15.12 -36.50 -21.94
CA GLN A 285 -15.20 -37.96 -21.98
C GLN A 285 -13.92 -38.56 -21.40
N HIS A 286 -14.08 -39.42 -20.39
CA HIS A 286 -12.99 -40.12 -19.73
C HIS A 286 -13.22 -41.64 -19.79
N THR A 287 -12.16 -42.41 -20.06
CA THR A 287 -12.23 -43.87 -20.24
C THR A 287 -11.44 -44.66 -19.20
N GLY A 288 -10.66 -44.00 -18.33
CA GLY A 288 -9.97 -44.63 -17.21
C GLY A 288 -10.93 -44.99 -16.08
N LYS A 289 -10.77 -46.17 -15.45
CA LYS A 289 -11.71 -46.66 -14.43
C LYS A 289 -11.48 -46.06 -13.04
N ASP A 290 -10.21 -45.95 -12.65
CA ASP A 290 -9.76 -45.52 -11.32
C ASP A 290 -8.95 -44.22 -11.39
N GLU A 291 -9.15 -43.46 -12.46
CA GLU A 291 -8.48 -42.18 -12.75
C GLU A 291 -9.53 -41.06 -12.80
N ALA A 292 -9.08 -39.82 -12.62
CA ALA A 292 -9.92 -38.65 -12.77
C ALA A 292 -9.17 -37.57 -13.53
N TRP A 293 -9.92 -36.72 -14.22
CA TRP A 293 -9.39 -35.62 -15.00
C TRP A 293 -9.97 -34.29 -14.52
N ASN A 294 -9.13 -33.27 -14.51
CA ASN A 294 -9.55 -31.88 -14.30
C ASN A 294 -9.22 -31.10 -15.56
N GLN A 295 -10.19 -30.37 -16.09
CA GLN A 295 -9.93 -29.33 -17.09
C GLN A 295 -10.37 -28.00 -16.52
N THR A 296 -9.42 -27.10 -16.31
CA THR A 296 -9.63 -25.83 -15.61
C THR A 296 -9.27 -24.64 -16.47
N ASN A 297 -9.82 -23.48 -16.11
CA ASN A 297 -9.57 -22.22 -16.77
C ASN A 297 -9.61 -21.08 -15.74
N ASN A 298 -9.00 -19.93 -16.06
CA ASN A 298 -9.10 -18.74 -15.22
C ASN A 298 -10.44 -18.05 -15.51
N MET A 299 -11.35 -18.08 -14.54
CA MET A 299 -12.67 -17.44 -14.64
C MET A 299 -12.63 -15.96 -14.25
N ASN A 300 -11.46 -15.33 -14.21
CA ASN A 300 -11.24 -13.93 -13.82
C ASN A 300 -11.84 -13.56 -12.45
N ILE A 301 -11.88 -14.53 -11.52
CA ILE A 301 -12.27 -14.28 -10.15
C ILE A 301 -11.03 -14.11 -9.28
N ASN A 302 -11.15 -13.24 -8.29
CA ASN A 302 -10.23 -13.18 -7.17
C ASN A 302 -10.70 -14.18 -6.09
N PRO A 303 -10.02 -15.33 -5.93
CA PRO A 303 -10.40 -16.35 -4.95
C PRO A 303 -10.37 -15.88 -3.49
N SER A 304 -9.68 -14.78 -3.16
CA SER A 304 -9.62 -14.22 -1.79
C SER A 304 -10.82 -13.36 -1.40
N MET A 305 -11.68 -13.01 -2.37
CA MET A 305 -12.91 -12.23 -2.14
C MET A 305 -14.15 -13.10 -2.22
N ASP A 306 -15.30 -12.54 -1.85
CA ASP A 306 -16.59 -13.17 -2.13
C ASP A 306 -16.79 -13.35 -3.64
N TYR A 307 -17.22 -14.54 -4.03
CA TYR A 307 -17.55 -14.91 -5.39
C TYR A 307 -18.59 -16.01 -5.40
N GLU A 308 -19.24 -16.22 -6.53
CA GLU A 308 -20.07 -17.38 -6.79
C GLU A 308 -19.72 -17.93 -8.17
N VAL A 309 -19.50 -19.23 -8.26
CA VAL A 309 -19.31 -19.93 -9.54
C VAL A 309 -20.42 -20.95 -9.66
N GLU A 310 -21.04 -20.98 -10.83
CA GLU A 310 -22.15 -21.87 -11.16
C GLU A 310 -21.87 -22.59 -12.48
N VAL A 311 -22.11 -23.90 -12.49
CA VAL A 311 -22.06 -24.72 -13.70
C VAL A 311 -23.35 -25.54 -13.83
N TYR A 312 -23.76 -25.80 -15.06
CA TYR A 312 -24.93 -26.61 -15.35
C TYR A 312 -24.55 -27.76 -16.27
N MET A 313 -24.70 -28.99 -15.79
CA MET A 313 -24.10 -30.17 -16.43
C MET A 313 -24.84 -31.48 -16.13
N CYS A 314 -24.64 -32.49 -16.97
CA CYS A 314 -25.19 -33.83 -16.79
C CYS A 314 -24.20 -34.93 -17.20
N GLN A 315 -24.34 -36.13 -16.62
CA GLN A 315 -23.70 -37.33 -17.15
C GLN A 315 -24.54 -37.91 -18.29
N MET A 316 -23.95 -38.11 -19.46
CA MET A 316 -24.61 -38.69 -20.62
C MET A 316 -24.59 -40.23 -20.61
N SER A 317 -23.47 -40.80 -20.17
CA SER A 317 -23.23 -42.24 -20.10
C SER A 317 -22.07 -42.57 -19.15
N GLY A 318 -21.89 -43.86 -18.84
CA GLY A 318 -20.81 -44.35 -17.99
C GLY A 318 -21.33 -45.12 -16.78
N ILE A 319 -20.62 -45.01 -15.67
CA ILE A 319 -20.99 -45.64 -14.40
C ILE A 319 -21.66 -44.60 -13.50
N GLU A 320 -22.87 -44.89 -12.99
CA GLU A 320 -23.72 -43.92 -12.26
C GLU A 320 -23.20 -43.51 -10.88
N ASN A 321 -22.33 -44.31 -10.27
CA ASN A 321 -21.78 -44.07 -8.93
C ASN A 321 -20.43 -43.32 -8.94
N GLN A 322 -20.02 -42.84 -10.10
CA GLN A 322 -18.78 -42.06 -10.27
C GLN A 322 -19.09 -40.56 -10.31
N GLY A 323 -18.10 -39.75 -9.92
CA GLY A 323 -18.27 -38.33 -9.67
C GLY A 323 -17.97 -37.43 -10.87
N TYR A 324 -18.79 -36.41 -11.07
CA TYR A 324 -18.52 -35.27 -11.95
C TYR A 324 -18.93 -33.97 -11.26
N GLY A 325 -18.29 -32.86 -11.60
CA GLY A 325 -18.67 -31.56 -11.03
C GLY A 325 -17.63 -30.47 -11.22
N ILE A 326 -17.45 -29.66 -10.18
CA ILE A 326 -16.57 -28.48 -10.19
C ILE A 326 -15.20 -28.85 -9.60
N SER A 327 -14.14 -28.47 -10.29
CA SER A 327 -12.78 -28.36 -9.74
C SER A 327 -12.51 -26.89 -9.44
N TYR A 328 -12.02 -26.55 -8.25
CA TYR A 328 -11.80 -25.16 -7.84
C TYR A 328 -10.57 -25.04 -6.96
N ASN A 329 -10.05 -23.81 -6.82
CA ASN A 329 -8.80 -23.57 -6.11
C ASN A 329 -7.64 -24.44 -6.65
N TYR A 330 -7.61 -24.62 -7.97
CA TYR A 330 -6.69 -25.53 -8.65
C TYR A 330 -5.37 -24.83 -8.96
N LYS A 331 -4.26 -25.29 -8.38
CA LYS A 331 -2.90 -24.89 -8.80
C LYS A 331 -2.29 -25.93 -9.72
N ASP A 332 -2.36 -27.18 -9.29
CA ASP A 332 -1.82 -28.35 -9.95
C ASP A 332 -2.52 -29.61 -9.43
N ALA A 333 -2.14 -30.77 -9.95
CA ALA A 333 -2.73 -32.06 -9.55
C ALA A 333 -2.52 -32.40 -8.06
N ASN A 334 -1.56 -31.77 -7.38
CA ASN A 334 -1.24 -31.98 -5.97
C ASN A 334 -1.95 -30.98 -5.04
N ASN A 335 -2.55 -29.92 -5.60
CA ASN A 335 -3.15 -28.80 -4.88
C ASN A 335 -4.44 -28.36 -5.60
N SER A 336 -5.56 -28.98 -5.23
CA SER A 336 -6.86 -28.74 -5.86
C SER A 336 -8.02 -29.15 -4.96
N ASN A 337 -9.19 -28.56 -5.17
CA ASN A 337 -10.41 -28.96 -4.49
C ASN A 337 -11.48 -29.39 -5.51
N THR A 338 -12.35 -30.31 -5.12
CA THR A 338 -13.47 -30.74 -5.97
C THR A 338 -14.79 -30.74 -5.22
N PHE A 339 -15.85 -30.41 -5.94
CA PHE A 339 -17.24 -30.57 -5.51
C PHE A 339 -17.98 -31.37 -6.59
N CYS A 340 -18.31 -32.61 -6.28
CA CYS A 340 -18.83 -33.56 -7.26
C CYS A 340 -20.19 -34.12 -6.84
N ILE A 341 -20.98 -34.48 -7.85
CA ILE A 341 -22.18 -35.30 -7.71
C ILE A 341 -22.03 -36.59 -8.51
N SER A 342 -22.87 -37.57 -8.20
CA SER A 342 -23.02 -38.81 -8.96
C SER A 342 -24.46 -38.95 -9.44
N SER A 343 -24.67 -39.60 -10.60
CA SER A 343 -26.00 -39.75 -11.18
C SER A 343 -26.96 -40.61 -10.34
N ASN A 344 -26.45 -41.40 -9.39
CA ASN A 344 -27.27 -42.14 -8.42
C ASN A 344 -27.70 -41.32 -7.19
N GLY A 345 -27.32 -40.04 -7.10
CA GLY A 345 -27.86 -39.09 -6.13
C GLY A 345 -27.00 -38.80 -4.90
N TYR A 346 -25.67 -38.93 -5.03
CA TYR A 346 -24.74 -38.61 -3.96
C TYR A 346 -23.91 -37.38 -4.34
N PHE A 347 -23.31 -36.73 -3.34
CA PHE A 347 -22.32 -35.69 -3.54
C PHE A 347 -21.11 -35.88 -2.62
N SER A 348 -19.97 -35.30 -2.99
CA SER A 348 -18.75 -35.28 -2.20
C SER A 348 -18.02 -33.95 -2.35
N ILE A 349 -17.22 -33.61 -1.33
CA ILE A 349 -16.30 -32.47 -1.34
C ILE A 349 -14.94 -32.97 -0.87
N THR A 350 -13.91 -32.76 -1.68
CA THR A 350 -12.56 -33.27 -1.41
C THR A 350 -11.51 -32.22 -1.69
N HIS A 351 -10.34 -32.36 -1.08
CA HIS A 351 -9.17 -31.57 -1.44
C HIS A 351 -7.89 -32.41 -1.50
N TYR A 352 -6.97 -31.96 -2.35
CA TYR A 352 -5.57 -32.35 -2.40
C TYR A 352 -4.72 -31.18 -1.91
N SER A 353 -3.82 -31.44 -0.97
CA SER A 353 -2.83 -30.44 -0.53
C SER A 353 -1.47 -31.09 -0.44
N LYS A 354 -0.49 -30.54 -1.18
CA LYS A 354 0.87 -31.10 -1.28
C LYS A 354 0.86 -32.61 -1.61
N GLY A 355 -0.09 -33.04 -2.45
CA GLY A 355 -0.26 -34.43 -2.89
C GLY A 355 -1.02 -35.33 -1.90
N VAL A 356 -1.46 -34.80 -0.76
CA VAL A 356 -2.25 -35.54 0.22
C VAL A 356 -3.73 -35.35 -0.06
N TYR A 357 -4.42 -36.45 -0.37
CA TYR A 357 -5.87 -36.49 -0.55
C TYR A 357 -6.61 -36.48 0.79
N LYS A 358 -7.73 -35.74 0.86
CA LYS A 358 -8.65 -35.75 1.98
C LYS A 358 -10.09 -35.54 1.54
N ASP A 359 -10.98 -36.34 2.12
CA ASP A 359 -12.43 -36.10 2.10
C ASP A 359 -12.80 -35.06 3.14
N ASP A 360 -13.26 -33.88 2.71
CA ASP A 360 -13.91 -32.92 3.63
C ASP A 360 -15.35 -33.35 3.89
N ILE A 361 -16.03 -33.82 2.84
CA ILE A 361 -17.30 -34.53 2.91
C ILE A 361 -17.20 -35.76 2.00
N ALA A 362 -17.06 -36.93 2.62
CA ALA A 362 -17.16 -38.20 1.91
C ALA A 362 -18.55 -38.36 1.25
N TRP A 363 -18.65 -39.23 0.24
CA TRP A 363 -19.88 -39.45 -0.52
C TRP A 363 -21.12 -39.60 0.36
N LYS A 364 -22.03 -38.64 0.23
CA LYS A 364 -23.27 -38.53 1.03
C LYS A 364 -24.47 -38.42 0.12
N GLU A 365 -25.54 -39.16 0.44
CA GLU A 365 -26.79 -39.07 -0.33
C GLU A 365 -27.41 -37.67 -0.19
N SER A 366 -27.95 -37.14 -1.30
CA SER A 366 -28.69 -35.89 -1.32
C SER A 366 -29.90 -35.99 -2.25
N GLU A 367 -31.08 -35.77 -1.69
CA GLU A 367 -32.34 -35.67 -2.44
C GLU A 367 -32.37 -34.48 -3.42
N LYS A 368 -31.38 -33.59 -3.33
CA LYS A 368 -31.28 -32.41 -4.20
C LYS A 368 -30.66 -32.73 -5.55
N VAL A 369 -30.01 -33.88 -5.69
CA VAL A 369 -29.47 -34.35 -6.97
C VAL A 369 -30.59 -34.96 -7.81
N ILE A 370 -30.77 -34.48 -9.04
CA ILE A 370 -31.69 -35.07 -10.01
C ILE A 370 -31.01 -36.31 -10.58
N LYS A 371 -31.52 -37.49 -10.22
CA LYS A 371 -30.92 -38.80 -10.52
C LYS A 371 -31.11 -39.23 -11.98
N GLY A 372 -30.13 -39.94 -12.53
CA GLY A 372 -30.16 -40.59 -13.84
C GLY A 372 -29.38 -39.86 -14.95
N PHE A 373 -29.08 -40.58 -16.03
CA PHE A 373 -28.38 -40.02 -17.19
C PHE A 373 -29.19 -38.93 -17.91
N ASN A 374 -28.48 -37.98 -18.51
CA ASN A 374 -29.04 -36.83 -19.23
C ASN A 374 -29.98 -35.98 -18.36
N LYS A 375 -29.82 -36.05 -17.03
CA LYS A 375 -30.49 -35.17 -16.07
C LYS A 375 -29.52 -34.09 -15.64
N TYR A 376 -29.81 -32.88 -16.09
CA TYR A 376 -29.01 -31.72 -15.75
C TYR A 376 -29.15 -31.36 -14.28
N ASN A 377 -28.02 -31.03 -13.69
CA ASN A 377 -27.92 -30.52 -12.34
C ASN A 377 -27.10 -29.22 -12.37
N LYS A 378 -27.54 -28.26 -11.57
CA LYS A 378 -26.86 -26.99 -11.35
C LYS A 378 -26.02 -27.11 -10.09
N LEU A 379 -24.72 -26.95 -10.22
CA LEU A 379 -23.78 -26.97 -9.11
C LEU A 379 -23.24 -25.56 -8.93
N SER A 380 -23.23 -25.06 -7.70
CA SER A 380 -22.65 -23.76 -7.40
C SER A 380 -21.76 -23.81 -6.16
N ILE A 381 -20.66 -23.06 -6.19
CA ILE A 381 -19.81 -22.76 -5.03
C ILE A 381 -19.82 -21.25 -4.80
N ALA A 382 -20.00 -20.81 -3.55
CA ALA A 382 -19.99 -19.40 -3.22
C ALA A 382 -19.11 -19.12 -1.99
N ARG A 383 -18.10 -18.26 -2.15
CA ARG A 383 -17.32 -17.73 -1.03
C ARG A 383 -18.08 -16.56 -0.40
N LYS A 384 -18.28 -16.64 0.92
CA LYS A 384 -18.89 -15.59 1.74
C LYS A 384 -18.04 -15.41 3.00
N GLY A 385 -17.25 -14.35 3.03
CA GLY A 385 -16.22 -14.11 4.04
C GLY A 385 -15.21 -15.24 4.10
N ASN A 386 -15.15 -15.91 5.26
CA ASN A 386 -14.19 -16.98 5.53
C ASN A 386 -14.72 -18.40 5.23
N ASN A 387 -15.90 -18.52 4.63
CA ASN A 387 -16.51 -19.83 4.32
C ASN A 387 -16.83 -19.97 2.83
N LEU A 388 -16.77 -21.21 2.34
CA LEU A 388 -17.32 -21.65 1.07
C LEU A 388 -18.63 -22.38 1.30
N HIS A 389 -19.65 -22.02 0.53
CA HIS A 389 -20.98 -22.62 0.52
C HIS A 389 -21.18 -23.39 -0.77
N TYR A 390 -21.78 -24.57 -0.67
CA TYR A 390 -21.95 -25.51 -1.79
C TYR A 390 -23.42 -25.74 -2.04
N PHE A 391 -23.84 -25.60 -3.30
CA PHE A 391 -25.25 -25.66 -3.70
C PHE A 391 -25.47 -26.72 -4.77
N ILE A 392 -26.57 -27.47 -4.62
CA ILE A 392 -27.10 -28.36 -5.65
C ILE A 392 -28.50 -27.87 -5.98
N ASN A 393 -28.73 -27.53 -7.26
CA ASN A 393 -30.01 -27.04 -7.77
C ASN A 393 -30.56 -25.86 -6.96
N GLY A 394 -29.68 -24.94 -6.55
CA GLY A 394 -30.01 -23.75 -5.78
C GLY A 394 -30.24 -23.98 -4.28
N THR A 395 -30.10 -25.21 -3.78
CA THR A 395 -30.20 -25.52 -2.34
C THR A 395 -28.81 -25.75 -1.76
N GLU A 396 -28.49 -25.08 -0.65
CA GLU A 396 -27.24 -25.30 0.07
C GLU A 396 -27.18 -26.72 0.66
N VAL A 397 -26.11 -27.46 0.39
CA VAL A 397 -25.88 -28.83 0.88
C VAL A 397 -24.73 -28.93 1.87
N ALA A 398 -23.84 -27.93 1.89
CA ALA A 398 -22.72 -27.83 2.81
C ALA A 398 -22.18 -26.40 2.91
N SER A 399 -21.51 -26.11 4.03
CA SER A 399 -20.66 -24.93 4.22
C SER A 399 -19.39 -25.35 4.95
N LEU A 400 -18.22 -24.95 4.45
CA LEU A 400 -16.91 -25.30 4.98
C LEU A 400 -16.03 -24.04 5.07
N PRO A 401 -15.03 -24.00 5.97
CA PRO A 401 -14.04 -22.93 5.97
C PRO A 401 -13.35 -22.82 4.60
N ALA A 402 -13.19 -21.59 4.10
CA ALA A 402 -12.48 -21.35 2.86
C ALA A 402 -11.01 -21.78 3.01
N PRO A 403 -10.42 -22.42 1.99
CA PRO A 403 -9.02 -22.80 2.01
C PRO A 403 -8.12 -21.56 2.15
N LYS A 404 -6.98 -21.71 2.83
CA LYS A 404 -5.99 -20.63 2.97
C LYS A 404 -5.31 -20.29 1.65
N TYR A 405 -5.08 -21.31 0.83
CA TYR A 405 -4.52 -21.17 -0.51
C TYR A 405 -5.60 -20.68 -1.47
N ASN A 406 -5.28 -19.67 -2.29
CA ASN A 406 -6.23 -18.96 -3.16
C ASN A 406 -5.77 -19.02 -4.64
N ALA A 407 -5.85 -20.20 -5.27
CA ALA A 407 -5.65 -20.36 -6.70
C ALA A 407 -6.86 -19.89 -7.52
N GLU A 408 -6.56 -19.35 -8.70
CA GLU A 408 -7.51 -18.69 -9.60
C GLU A 408 -8.21 -19.64 -10.59
N PHE A 409 -7.68 -20.86 -10.79
CA PHE A 409 -8.24 -21.78 -11.78
C PHE A 409 -9.43 -22.56 -11.21
N ILE A 410 -10.50 -22.57 -12.01
CA ILE A 410 -11.75 -23.30 -11.75
C ILE A 410 -12.17 -24.00 -13.05
N GLY A 411 -12.82 -25.15 -12.93
CA GLY A 411 -13.34 -25.85 -14.08
C GLY A 411 -14.08 -27.12 -13.75
N PHE A 412 -13.90 -28.11 -14.60
CA PHE A 412 -14.67 -29.35 -14.58
C PHE A 412 -13.83 -30.50 -14.04
N HIS A 413 -14.46 -31.28 -13.18
CA HIS A 413 -13.95 -32.56 -12.71
C HIS A 413 -14.75 -33.71 -13.31
N ILE A 414 -14.06 -34.75 -13.76
CA ILE A 414 -14.65 -35.98 -14.28
C ILE A 414 -13.87 -37.19 -13.76
N GLY A 415 -14.52 -38.08 -13.01
CA GLY A 415 -13.88 -39.25 -12.42
C GLY A 415 -14.39 -40.55 -13.05
N GLY A 416 -13.50 -41.47 -13.39
CA GLY A 416 -13.88 -42.80 -13.86
C GLY A 416 -14.45 -42.83 -15.29
N VAL A 417 -15.07 -43.95 -15.67
CA VAL A 417 -15.58 -44.15 -17.04
C VAL A 417 -16.90 -43.43 -17.21
N MET A 418 -16.85 -42.24 -17.81
CA MET A 418 -18.06 -41.47 -18.09
C MET A 418 -17.91 -40.46 -19.22
N LYS A 419 -19.06 -40.04 -19.72
CA LYS A 419 -19.21 -38.90 -20.62
C LYS A 419 -20.11 -37.88 -19.97
N VAL A 420 -19.68 -36.63 -19.95
CA VAL A 420 -20.35 -35.51 -19.30
C VAL A 420 -20.57 -34.39 -20.32
N GLU A 421 -21.71 -33.73 -20.21
CA GLU A 421 -22.10 -32.57 -21.01
C GLU A 421 -22.33 -31.38 -20.07
N ALA A 422 -21.61 -30.29 -20.28
CA ALA A 422 -21.82 -29.00 -19.63
C ALA A 422 -22.48 -28.01 -20.59
N ASP A 423 -23.49 -27.30 -20.09
CA ASP A 423 -24.28 -26.30 -20.81
C ASP A 423 -23.69 -24.90 -20.68
N TYR A 424 -23.38 -24.49 -19.45
CA TYR A 424 -22.76 -23.21 -19.18
C TYR A 424 -21.90 -23.25 -17.93
N ALA A 425 -21.01 -22.26 -17.84
CA ALA A 425 -20.24 -21.94 -16.64
C ALA A 425 -20.20 -20.42 -16.45
N TYR A 426 -20.74 -19.94 -15.33
CA TYR A 426 -20.81 -18.54 -14.96
C TYR A 426 -20.05 -18.28 -13.67
N ALA A 427 -19.39 -17.12 -13.58
CA ALA A 427 -18.85 -16.64 -12.34
C ALA A 427 -19.33 -15.21 -12.05
N TYR A 428 -19.73 -15.01 -10.80
CA TYR A 428 -20.19 -13.77 -10.27
C TYR A 428 -19.22 -13.30 -9.20
N GLN A 429 -18.73 -12.07 -9.36
CA GLN A 429 -17.92 -11.42 -8.36
C GLN A 429 -18.06 -9.92 -8.55
N LYS A 430 -17.99 -9.19 -7.45
CA LYS A 430 -17.93 -7.74 -7.50
C LYS A 430 -16.69 -7.28 -8.27
N LYS A 431 -16.87 -6.52 -9.34
CA LYS A 431 -15.76 -6.02 -10.15
C LYS A 431 -14.93 -5.01 -9.34
N LYS A 432 -13.66 -5.31 -9.06
CA LYS A 432 -12.78 -4.34 -8.40
C LYS A 432 -12.54 -3.14 -9.32
N VAL A 433 -12.60 -1.94 -8.73
CA VAL A 433 -12.23 -0.69 -9.40
C VAL A 433 -10.71 -0.61 -9.47
N ILE A 434 -10.16 -0.37 -10.67
CA ILE A 434 -8.73 -0.07 -10.84
C ILE A 434 -8.45 1.27 -10.15
N ARG A 435 -7.68 1.23 -9.06
CA ARG A 435 -7.27 2.43 -8.33
C ARG A 435 -6.12 3.09 -9.06
N LEU A 436 -6.40 4.14 -9.80
CA LEU A 436 -5.39 4.83 -10.59
C LEU A 436 -4.59 5.83 -9.74
N VAL A 437 -3.32 6.02 -10.10
CA VAL A 437 -2.54 7.17 -9.63
C VAL A 437 -3.16 8.48 -10.10
N GLU A 438 -2.95 9.55 -9.33
CA GLU A 438 -3.37 10.88 -9.73
C GLU A 438 -2.64 11.31 -11.01
N ASN A 439 -3.36 11.99 -11.90
CA ASN A 439 -2.84 12.44 -13.19
C ASN A 439 -2.23 11.32 -14.06
N TYR A 440 -2.77 10.09 -13.99
CA TYR A 440 -2.32 8.96 -14.80
C TYR A 440 -2.37 9.21 -16.33
N ASN A 441 -3.08 10.23 -16.81
CA ASN A 441 -3.06 10.63 -18.22
C ASN A 441 -1.88 11.54 -18.59
N SER A 442 -1.11 12.02 -17.61
CA SER A 442 -0.02 12.99 -17.78
C SER A 442 1.36 12.36 -17.95
N PHE A 443 1.47 11.03 -18.02
CA PHE A 443 2.71 10.38 -18.44
C PHE A 443 3.10 10.83 -19.85
N GLY A 444 4.41 11.00 -20.04
CA GLY A 444 5.00 11.18 -21.36
C GLY A 444 4.79 9.95 -22.24
N GLU A 445 5.19 10.04 -23.50
CA GLU A 445 5.09 8.91 -24.41
C GLU A 445 5.99 7.75 -23.94
N LYS A 446 5.50 6.52 -24.16
CA LYS A 446 6.24 5.27 -23.91
C LYS A 446 7.20 5.05 -25.09
N ILE A 447 8.47 5.41 -24.90
CA ILE A 447 9.49 5.46 -25.95
C ILE A 447 10.26 4.14 -25.98
N HIS A 448 10.24 3.46 -27.12
CA HIS A 448 11.09 2.29 -27.38
C HIS A 448 12.57 2.72 -27.46
N LEU A 449 13.49 2.07 -26.73
CA LEU A 449 14.89 2.50 -26.62
C LEU A 449 15.77 2.26 -27.87
N GLY A 450 15.19 1.68 -28.93
CA GLY A 450 15.84 1.51 -30.23
C GLY A 450 16.94 0.46 -30.24
N ASN A 451 17.59 0.31 -31.40
CA ASN A 451 18.42 -0.86 -31.73
C ASN A 451 19.75 -0.97 -30.97
N ASN A 452 20.13 0.07 -30.21
CA ASN A 452 21.30 0.02 -29.34
C ASN A 452 21.05 -0.82 -28.08
N ILE A 453 19.79 -0.84 -27.64
CA ILE A 453 19.32 -1.59 -26.47
C ILE A 453 18.51 -2.80 -26.94
N ASN A 454 17.40 -2.56 -27.64
CA ASN A 454 16.51 -3.61 -28.09
C ASN A 454 17.06 -4.29 -29.36
N SER A 455 16.96 -5.60 -29.47
CA SER A 455 17.54 -6.37 -30.59
C SER A 455 16.58 -7.44 -31.13
N GLY A 456 17.07 -8.44 -31.86
CA GLY A 456 16.25 -9.62 -32.21
C GLY A 456 16.06 -10.60 -31.05
N ALA A 457 16.88 -10.48 -30.01
CA ALA A 457 16.78 -11.21 -28.75
C ALA A 457 15.70 -10.57 -27.85
N ALA A 458 15.35 -11.24 -26.75
CA ALA A 458 14.52 -10.63 -25.71
C ALA A 458 15.41 -9.90 -24.69
N GLU A 459 15.11 -8.64 -24.43
CA GLU A 459 15.77 -7.80 -23.44
C GLU A 459 14.87 -7.61 -22.21
N ILE A 460 15.29 -8.14 -21.07
CA ILE A 460 14.50 -8.14 -19.83
C ILE A 460 15.31 -7.63 -18.62
N CYS A 461 14.62 -7.41 -17.49
CA CYS A 461 15.21 -6.99 -16.22
C CYS A 461 16.15 -5.77 -16.33
N PRO A 462 15.68 -4.61 -16.85
CA PRO A 462 16.48 -3.41 -16.84
C PRO A 462 16.82 -3.00 -15.41
N VAL A 463 18.09 -2.73 -15.15
CA VAL A 463 18.58 -2.18 -13.88
C VAL A 463 19.35 -0.91 -14.20
N ILE A 464 18.78 0.24 -13.83
CA ILE A 464 19.39 1.56 -14.05
C ILE A 464 20.16 2.01 -12.79
N SER A 465 21.38 2.49 -12.98
CA SER A 465 22.17 3.13 -11.93
C SER A 465 21.50 4.42 -11.43
N ALA A 466 21.72 4.75 -10.15
CA ALA A 466 21.12 5.91 -9.51
C ALA A 466 21.46 7.24 -10.20
N ASP A 467 22.63 7.33 -10.85
CA ASP A 467 23.12 8.50 -11.59
C ASP A 467 22.78 8.47 -13.09
N GLU A 468 21.93 7.53 -13.54
CA GLU A 468 21.49 7.35 -14.94
C GLU A 468 22.65 7.11 -15.94
N LYS A 469 23.83 6.68 -15.49
CA LYS A 469 25.00 6.51 -16.39
C LYS A 469 25.17 5.10 -16.96
N SER A 470 24.68 4.09 -16.26
CA SER A 470 24.78 2.67 -16.61
C SER A 470 23.43 1.99 -16.55
N LEU A 471 23.07 1.27 -17.62
CA LEU A 471 21.88 0.43 -17.73
C LEU A 471 22.32 -1.02 -17.95
N TYR A 472 22.02 -1.88 -16.99
CA TYR A 472 22.22 -3.32 -17.10
C TYR A 472 20.94 -3.97 -17.63
N VAL A 473 21.08 -4.96 -18.49
CA VAL A 473 20.00 -5.67 -19.16
C VAL A 473 20.34 -7.15 -19.20
N THR A 474 19.33 -8.00 -19.03
CA THR A 474 19.46 -9.44 -19.24
C THR A 474 18.99 -9.76 -20.66
N ARG A 475 19.79 -10.52 -21.42
CA ARG A 475 19.40 -11.00 -22.74
C ARG A 475 19.23 -12.51 -22.77
N THR A 476 18.18 -12.96 -23.44
CA THR A 476 17.91 -14.36 -23.78
C THR A 476 17.57 -14.49 -25.26
N PHE A 477 17.70 -15.69 -25.85
CA PHE A 477 17.58 -15.94 -27.30
C PHE A 477 18.64 -15.17 -28.11
N CYS A 478 19.88 -15.14 -27.62
CA CYS A 478 20.99 -14.38 -28.21
C CYS A 478 22.20 -15.30 -28.43
N LYS A 479 22.69 -15.38 -29.67
CA LYS A 479 23.81 -16.27 -30.04
C LYS A 479 25.14 -15.85 -29.41
N GLU A 480 25.26 -14.58 -29.05
CA GLU A 480 26.43 -13.97 -28.42
C GLU A 480 26.48 -14.18 -26.90
N ASN A 481 25.49 -14.86 -26.31
CA ASN A 481 25.51 -15.22 -24.90
C ASN A 481 26.55 -16.32 -24.63
N ILE A 482 27.26 -16.17 -23.52
CA ILE A 482 28.22 -17.14 -22.99
C ILE A 482 27.50 -18.35 -22.39
N GLY A 483 26.34 -18.13 -21.76
CA GLY A 483 25.46 -19.19 -21.24
C GLY A 483 25.10 -20.22 -22.32
N GLY A 484 24.71 -19.70 -23.47
CA GLY A 484 24.09 -20.41 -24.58
C GLY A 484 22.98 -19.56 -25.18
N HIS A 485 22.42 -19.99 -26.31
CA HIS A 485 21.39 -19.22 -27.02
C HIS A 485 20.17 -18.89 -26.15
N ASP A 486 19.67 -19.87 -25.40
CA ASP A 486 18.46 -19.75 -24.58
C ASP A 486 18.75 -19.39 -23.10
N ASP A 487 20.02 -19.31 -22.72
CA ASP A 487 20.47 -19.00 -21.36
C ASP A 487 20.61 -17.48 -21.17
N TYR A 488 20.58 -17.03 -19.92
CA TYR A 488 20.64 -15.60 -19.57
C TYR A 488 22.07 -15.10 -19.43
N ASP A 489 22.36 -13.97 -20.08
CA ASP A 489 23.61 -13.24 -19.90
C ASP A 489 23.34 -11.77 -19.52
N ILE A 490 24.29 -11.21 -18.77
CA ILE A 490 24.31 -9.80 -18.37
C ILE A 490 24.96 -8.96 -19.46
N TRP A 491 24.25 -7.93 -19.90
CA TRP A 491 24.72 -6.92 -20.82
C TRP A 491 24.64 -5.53 -20.17
N VAL A 492 25.53 -4.63 -20.55
CA VAL A 492 25.56 -3.26 -20.04
C VAL A 492 25.63 -2.24 -21.17
N SER A 493 24.90 -1.14 -21.03
CA SER A 493 25.04 0.05 -21.85
C SER A 493 25.38 1.25 -20.97
N THR A 494 26.20 2.14 -21.51
CA THR A 494 26.58 3.39 -20.86
C THR A 494 25.94 4.56 -21.59
N MET A 495 25.47 5.54 -20.83
CA MET A 495 24.92 6.77 -21.37
C MET A 495 26.02 7.56 -22.10
N ASN A 496 25.75 7.96 -23.34
CA ASN A 496 26.62 8.81 -24.13
C ASN A 496 26.45 10.29 -23.72
N LYS A 497 27.39 11.15 -24.14
CA LYS A 497 27.35 12.60 -23.86
C LYS A 497 26.13 13.31 -24.46
N ASP A 498 25.53 12.74 -25.50
CA ASP A 498 24.32 13.25 -26.16
C ASP A 498 23.02 12.73 -25.52
N SER A 499 23.10 12.10 -24.34
CA SER A 499 21.96 11.51 -23.62
C SER A 499 21.27 10.35 -24.36
N THR A 500 21.98 9.69 -25.28
CA THR A 500 21.56 8.42 -25.88
C THR A 500 22.27 7.24 -25.23
N TRP A 501 21.64 6.07 -25.24
CA TRP A 501 22.30 4.85 -24.79
C TRP A 501 23.27 4.32 -25.85
N GLY A 502 24.47 3.95 -25.41
CA GLY A 502 25.42 3.20 -26.24
C GLY A 502 24.92 1.79 -26.59
N LYS A 503 25.61 1.11 -27.51
CA LYS A 503 25.31 -0.28 -27.83
C LYS A 503 25.58 -1.18 -26.62
N LEU A 504 24.65 -2.10 -26.31
CA LEU A 504 24.85 -3.10 -25.27
C LEU A 504 26.12 -3.93 -25.49
N LYS A 505 26.87 -4.13 -24.40
CA LYS A 505 28.09 -4.95 -24.35
C LYS A 505 27.92 -6.07 -23.34
N ASN A 506 28.22 -7.30 -23.74
CA ASN A 506 28.24 -8.45 -22.84
C ASN A 506 29.33 -8.25 -21.77
N LEU A 507 29.02 -8.48 -20.49
CA LEU A 507 29.97 -8.26 -19.40
C LEU A 507 31.07 -9.31 -19.30
N GLY A 508 30.92 -10.47 -19.94
CA GLY A 508 31.91 -11.52 -19.94
C GLY A 508 32.12 -12.19 -18.58
N ALA A 509 33.11 -13.09 -18.51
CA ALA A 509 33.54 -13.70 -17.26
C ALA A 509 34.18 -12.64 -16.31
N PRO A 510 34.07 -12.81 -14.98
CA PRO A 510 33.48 -13.95 -14.27
C PRO A 510 31.95 -13.85 -14.08
N LEU A 511 31.31 -12.77 -14.53
CA LEU A 511 29.88 -12.55 -14.29
C LEU A 511 28.99 -13.41 -15.17
N ASN A 512 29.32 -13.50 -16.46
CA ASN A 512 28.67 -14.40 -17.40
C ASN A 512 29.49 -15.69 -17.48
N ASN A 513 28.85 -16.79 -17.13
CA ASN A 513 29.36 -18.14 -17.27
C ASN A 513 28.35 -18.98 -18.05
N ARG A 514 28.44 -20.32 -17.98
CA ARG A 514 27.51 -21.17 -18.72
C ARG A 514 26.08 -21.17 -18.15
N GLY A 515 25.83 -20.76 -16.92
CA GLY A 515 24.49 -20.76 -16.30
C GLY A 515 23.65 -19.52 -16.65
N ASN A 516 22.55 -19.32 -15.92
CA ASN A 516 21.69 -18.15 -16.06
C ASN A 516 22.22 -16.98 -15.21
N ASN A 517 22.73 -15.96 -15.89
CA ASN A 517 23.36 -14.78 -15.31
C ASN A 517 22.48 -13.55 -15.55
N PHE A 518 22.09 -12.87 -14.48
CA PHE A 518 21.31 -11.65 -14.56
C PHE A 518 21.62 -10.74 -13.36
N VAL A 519 21.56 -9.43 -13.59
CA VAL A 519 21.68 -8.42 -12.53
C VAL A 519 20.30 -8.20 -11.95
N ILE A 520 20.23 -8.27 -10.62
CA ILE A 520 19.02 -7.97 -9.87
C ILE A 520 19.05 -6.53 -9.35
N ALA A 521 20.21 -6.05 -8.92
CA ALA A 521 20.38 -4.67 -8.48
C ALA A 521 21.81 -4.18 -8.66
N VAL A 522 21.97 -2.87 -8.77
CA VAL A 522 23.26 -2.16 -8.66
C VAL A 522 23.18 -1.26 -7.43
N SER A 523 24.23 -1.24 -6.61
CA SER A 523 24.31 -0.30 -5.49
C SER A 523 24.39 1.13 -5.99
N HIS A 524 23.85 2.10 -5.24
CA HIS A 524 23.88 3.53 -5.62
C HIS A 524 25.29 4.07 -5.86
N ASP A 525 26.30 3.46 -5.24
CA ASP A 525 27.72 3.79 -5.45
C ASP A 525 28.31 3.24 -6.75
N ASN A 526 27.53 2.47 -7.53
CA ASN A 526 27.91 1.77 -8.76
C ASN A 526 29.07 0.76 -8.61
N ASN A 527 29.46 0.42 -7.38
CA ASN A 527 30.61 -0.44 -7.08
C ASN A 527 30.24 -1.88 -6.68
N THR A 528 28.95 -2.21 -6.57
CA THR A 528 28.45 -3.57 -6.29
C THR A 528 27.28 -3.94 -7.22
N LEU A 529 27.36 -5.12 -7.84
CA LEU A 529 26.22 -5.77 -8.50
C LEU A 529 25.69 -6.89 -7.62
N ILE A 530 24.37 -6.95 -7.50
CA ILE A 530 23.64 -8.09 -6.95
C ILE A 530 23.18 -8.95 -8.13
N LEU A 531 23.47 -10.24 -8.09
CA LEU A 531 23.26 -11.20 -9.16
C LEU A 531 22.27 -12.26 -8.72
N GLY A 532 21.47 -12.71 -9.69
CA GLY A 532 20.67 -13.90 -9.52
C GLY A 532 21.53 -15.15 -9.49
N ASN A 533 21.14 -16.09 -8.62
CA ASN A 533 21.78 -17.38 -8.36
C ASN A 533 23.08 -17.32 -7.55
N VAL A 534 23.44 -18.47 -7.00
CA VAL A 534 24.72 -18.74 -6.33
C VAL A 534 25.66 -19.39 -7.35
N TYR A 535 26.86 -18.83 -7.48
CA TYR A 535 27.89 -19.31 -8.40
C TYR A 535 28.76 -20.36 -7.69
N ASN A 536 28.57 -21.64 -8.02
CA ASN A 536 29.31 -22.76 -7.41
C ASN A 536 30.57 -23.08 -8.25
N GLY A 537 31.58 -22.19 -8.22
CA GLY A 537 32.80 -22.34 -9.02
C GLY A 537 32.67 -21.79 -10.45
N GLU A 538 33.71 -21.95 -11.28
CA GLU A 538 33.85 -21.24 -12.57
C GLU A 538 33.05 -21.88 -13.75
N GLY A 539 32.07 -22.75 -13.47
CA GLY A 539 31.34 -23.56 -14.46
C GLY A 539 29.83 -23.28 -14.60
N LYS A 540 29.06 -24.26 -15.11
CA LYS A 540 27.58 -24.23 -15.21
C LYS A 540 26.88 -24.56 -13.88
N ASP A 541 27.65 -24.89 -12.84
CA ASP A 541 27.12 -25.24 -11.52
C ASP A 541 26.64 -23.96 -10.82
N MET A 542 25.32 -23.80 -10.78
CA MET A 542 24.65 -22.71 -10.10
C MET A 542 23.49 -23.28 -9.30
N SER A 543 23.20 -22.67 -8.16
CA SER A 543 22.04 -23.00 -7.33
C SER A 543 21.18 -21.78 -7.06
N ARG A 544 19.92 -22.00 -6.67
CA ARG A 544 18.99 -20.91 -6.37
C ARG A 544 19.52 -20.10 -5.18
N GLY A 545 19.47 -18.77 -5.31
CA GLY A 545 19.93 -17.83 -4.30
C GLY A 545 20.43 -16.55 -4.95
N MET A 546 21.24 -15.78 -4.24
CA MET A 546 21.79 -14.52 -4.74
C MET A 546 23.29 -14.47 -4.48
N SER A 547 23.99 -13.72 -5.32
CA SER A 547 25.40 -13.41 -5.17
C SER A 547 25.64 -11.92 -5.31
N PHE A 548 26.78 -11.44 -4.86
CA PHE A 548 27.24 -10.09 -5.15
C PHE A 548 28.63 -10.12 -5.78
N SER A 549 28.88 -9.19 -6.69
CA SER A 549 30.19 -8.91 -7.27
C SER A 549 30.57 -7.45 -7.00
N ARG A 550 31.83 -7.20 -6.71
CA ARG A 550 32.36 -5.86 -6.45
C ARG A 550 33.28 -5.43 -7.56
N TRP A 551 33.25 -4.14 -7.90
CA TRP A 551 34.23 -3.58 -8.81
C TRP A 551 35.61 -3.55 -8.14
N THR A 552 36.62 -4.07 -8.83
CA THR A 552 38.01 -4.09 -8.39
C THR A 552 38.90 -3.50 -9.47
N LYS A 553 40.20 -3.36 -9.18
CA LYS A 553 41.20 -2.96 -10.17
C LYS A 553 41.29 -3.84 -11.42
N ASN A 554 40.82 -5.09 -11.31
CA ASN A 554 40.82 -6.05 -12.41
C ASN A 554 39.42 -6.22 -13.03
N GLY A 555 38.50 -5.28 -12.78
CA GLY A 555 37.09 -5.39 -13.15
C GLY A 555 36.24 -6.04 -12.05
N TRP A 556 35.07 -6.55 -12.44
CA TRP A 556 34.15 -7.22 -11.52
C TRP A 556 34.77 -8.47 -10.89
N SER A 557 34.70 -8.58 -9.56
CA SER A 557 35.18 -9.76 -8.84
C SER A 557 34.35 -11.00 -9.18
N TYR A 558 34.91 -12.19 -8.92
CA TYR A 558 34.12 -13.41 -8.93
C TYR A 558 32.93 -13.28 -7.96
N PRO A 559 31.70 -13.69 -8.35
CA PRO A 559 30.51 -13.59 -7.52
C PRO A 559 30.63 -14.33 -6.18
N LYS A 560 30.21 -13.69 -5.09
CA LYS A 560 30.17 -14.29 -3.75
C LYS A 560 28.74 -14.42 -3.28
N GLN A 561 28.39 -15.57 -2.72
CA GLN A 561 27.04 -15.81 -2.20
C GLN A 561 26.61 -14.77 -1.16
N MET A 562 25.38 -14.26 -1.31
CA MET A 562 24.68 -13.53 -0.26
C MET A 562 24.02 -14.54 0.67
N LYS A 563 24.47 -14.58 1.93
CA LYS A 563 23.92 -15.50 2.93
C LYS A 563 22.70 -14.88 3.59
N ILE A 564 21.51 -15.36 3.22
CA ILE A 564 20.23 -14.96 3.81
C ILE A 564 19.74 -16.07 4.74
N LYS A 565 19.41 -15.73 5.99
CA LYS A 565 18.92 -16.71 6.97
C LYS A 565 17.60 -17.31 6.50
N ASN A 566 17.47 -18.64 6.61
CA ASN A 566 16.27 -19.39 6.20
C ASN A 566 15.76 -19.06 4.78
N PHE A 567 16.67 -18.85 3.83
CA PHE A 567 16.29 -18.56 2.46
C PHE A 567 15.95 -19.83 1.69
N TYR A 568 14.75 -19.86 1.13
CA TYR A 568 14.30 -20.79 0.11
C TYR A 568 13.30 -20.05 -0.79
N ASN A 569 13.16 -20.53 -2.01
CA ASN A 569 12.19 -20.03 -2.97
C ASN A 569 11.65 -21.24 -3.75
N ASN A 570 10.37 -21.53 -3.56
CA ASN A 570 9.71 -22.65 -4.24
C ASN A 570 9.44 -22.34 -5.72
N ASN A 571 9.45 -21.06 -6.09
CA ASN A 571 9.30 -20.61 -7.46
C ASN A 571 10.57 -20.86 -8.28
N ALA A 572 10.40 -21.00 -9.60
CA ALA A 572 11.52 -21.15 -10.53
C ALA A 572 12.31 -19.84 -10.73
N TYR A 573 11.65 -18.69 -10.55
CA TYR A 573 12.23 -17.37 -10.79
C TYR A 573 12.65 -16.72 -9.48
N ASN A 574 13.86 -16.15 -9.48
CA ASN A 574 14.39 -15.41 -8.34
C ASN A 574 14.55 -13.94 -8.69
N GLU A 575 13.95 -13.07 -7.89
CA GLU A 575 13.91 -11.63 -8.11
C GLU A 575 14.09 -10.89 -6.78
N ALA A 576 14.77 -9.76 -6.82
CA ALA A 576 14.97 -8.91 -5.66
C ALA A 576 15.24 -7.46 -6.09
N CYS A 577 15.43 -6.58 -5.12
CA CYS A 577 15.91 -5.22 -5.31
C CYS A 577 16.69 -4.81 -4.05
N LEU A 578 17.89 -4.26 -4.24
CA LEU A 578 18.63 -3.66 -3.14
C LEU A 578 18.03 -2.27 -2.85
N ALA A 579 17.62 -2.05 -1.61
CA ALA A 579 17.14 -0.75 -1.18
C ALA A 579 18.27 0.31 -1.23
N PRO A 580 17.93 1.61 -1.36
CA PRO A 580 18.92 2.69 -1.45
C PRO A 580 19.85 2.85 -0.24
N ASP A 581 19.46 2.27 0.90
CA ASP A 581 20.28 2.24 2.11
C ASP A 581 21.50 1.30 1.98
N GLY A 582 21.51 0.39 1.00
CA GLY A 582 22.51 -0.66 0.83
C GLY A 582 22.47 -1.73 1.93
N ARG A 583 21.43 -1.72 2.77
CA ARG A 583 21.30 -2.51 3.99
C ARG A 583 19.97 -3.26 4.09
N THR A 584 19.04 -3.02 3.17
CA THR A 584 17.79 -3.76 3.04
C THR A 584 17.69 -4.33 1.63
N ILE A 585 17.21 -5.57 1.51
CA ILE A 585 16.89 -6.20 0.23
C ILE A 585 15.41 -6.56 0.21
N LEU A 586 14.71 -6.13 -0.84
CA LEU A 586 13.36 -6.58 -1.16
C LEU A 586 13.46 -7.83 -2.02
N LEU A 587 12.68 -8.86 -1.73
CA LEU A 587 12.70 -10.16 -2.42
C LEU A 587 11.30 -10.42 -3.00
N CYS A 588 11.20 -10.90 -4.23
CA CYS A 588 9.95 -11.43 -4.79
C CYS A 588 10.08 -12.95 -4.89
N VAL A 589 9.50 -13.68 -3.93
CA VAL A 589 9.74 -15.13 -3.76
C VAL A 589 8.48 -15.88 -3.33
N GLU A 590 8.47 -17.19 -3.58
CA GLU A 590 7.45 -18.12 -3.09
C GLU A 590 7.97 -18.86 -1.86
N ARG A 591 7.30 -18.65 -0.72
CA ARG A 591 7.57 -19.30 0.56
C ARG A 591 6.29 -19.94 1.09
N ASP A 592 6.40 -20.75 2.13
CA ASP A 592 5.21 -21.37 2.77
C ASP A 592 4.23 -20.33 3.35
N ASP A 593 4.69 -19.10 3.61
CA ASP A 593 3.91 -17.97 4.13
C ASP A 593 3.47 -16.93 3.07
N THR A 594 3.64 -17.24 1.78
CA THR A 594 3.17 -16.42 0.65
C THR A 594 1.65 -16.46 0.53
N HIS A 595 1.02 -15.32 0.18
CA HIS A 595 -0.42 -15.21 -0.04
C HIS A 595 -0.86 -15.76 -1.40
N GLY A 596 -0.07 -15.51 -2.45
CA GLY A 596 -0.27 -16.01 -3.80
C GLY A 596 0.86 -16.94 -4.29
N ASP A 597 1.33 -16.70 -5.52
CA ASP A 597 2.43 -17.47 -6.10
C ASP A 597 3.80 -16.89 -5.74
N LYS A 598 3.98 -15.58 -5.86
CA LYS A 598 5.16 -14.86 -5.38
C LYS A 598 4.69 -13.64 -4.63
N ASP A 599 5.28 -13.41 -3.47
CA ASP A 599 5.01 -12.24 -2.64
C ASP A 599 6.29 -11.40 -2.52
N LEU A 600 6.13 -10.12 -2.19
CA LEU A 600 7.21 -9.24 -1.76
C LEU A 600 7.54 -9.48 -0.28
N TYR A 601 8.83 -9.68 -0.01
CA TYR A 601 9.45 -9.77 1.32
C TYR A 601 10.55 -8.73 1.46
N PHE A 602 10.98 -8.45 2.70
CA PHE A 602 12.19 -7.69 2.97
C PHE A 602 13.15 -8.46 3.89
N SER A 603 14.44 -8.16 3.80
CA SER A 603 15.48 -8.70 4.69
C SER A 603 16.57 -7.66 4.95
N HIS A 604 17.12 -7.63 6.16
CA HIS A 604 18.08 -6.64 6.62
C HIS A 604 19.49 -7.22 6.75
N LEU A 605 20.50 -6.43 6.36
CA LEU A 605 21.90 -6.74 6.59
C LEU A 605 22.23 -6.68 8.09
N LEU A 606 22.75 -7.78 8.61
CA LEU A 606 23.14 -7.96 10.00
C LEU A 606 24.62 -7.64 10.22
N PRO A 607 25.05 -7.40 11.48
CA PRO A 607 26.45 -7.07 11.79
C PRO A 607 27.48 -8.15 11.39
N ASP A 608 27.06 -9.41 11.28
CA ASP A 608 27.89 -10.55 10.87
C ASP A 608 28.00 -10.69 9.33
N SER A 609 27.53 -9.70 8.57
CA SER A 609 27.45 -9.71 7.10
C SER A 609 26.52 -10.77 6.50
N THR A 610 25.66 -11.38 7.32
CA THR A 610 24.52 -12.16 6.84
C THR A 610 23.27 -11.28 6.73
N TRP A 611 22.26 -11.73 6.01
CA TRP A 611 20.97 -11.06 5.92
C TRP A 611 19.95 -11.79 6.80
N SER A 612 19.01 -11.04 7.38
CA SER A 612 17.94 -11.57 8.23
C SER A 612 17.03 -12.53 7.47
N GLU A 613 16.18 -13.23 8.20
CA GLU A 613 15.13 -14.02 7.56
C GLU A 613 14.20 -13.09 6.74
N PRO A 614 13.74 -13.51 5.54
CA PRO A 614 12.76 -12.76 4.77
C PRO A 614 11.44 -12.59 5.53
N GLU A 615 10.95 -11.36 5.61
CA GLU A 615 9.67 -11.02 6.22
C GLU A 615 8.67 -10.49 5.19
N ASN A 616 7.46 -11.06 5.14
CA ASN A 616 6.42 -10.71 4.16
C ASN A 616 5.96 -9.24 4.31
N LEU A 617 5.79 -8.48 3.22
CA LEU A 617 5.37 -7.07 3.28
C LEU A 617 3.91 -6.89 3.74
N GLY A 618 3.10 -7.95 3.72
CA GLY A 618 1.72 -7.98 4.17
C GLY A 618 0.71 -7.86 3.04
N ALA A 619 -0.55 -8.22 3.35
CA ALA A 619 -1.66 -8.35 2.39
C ALA A 619 -2.16 -7.02 1.78
N VAL A 620 -1.62 -5.86 2.20
CA VAL A 620 -1.88 -4.59 1.53
C VAL A 620 -1.09 -4.52 0.22
N VAL A 621 0.16 -4.98 0.22
CA VAL A 621 1.04 -4.96 -0.95
C VAL A 621 0.90 -6.25 -1.74
N ASN A 622 0.91 -7.40 -1.04
CA ASN A 622 0.85 -8.72 -1.65
C ASN A 622 -0.60 -9.13 -1.96
N SER A 623 -0.80 -9.74 -3.11
CA SER A 623 -2.12 -10.17 -3.59
C SER A 623 -2.28 -11.70 -3.47
N TYR A 624 -3.36 -12.23 -4.04
CA TYR A 624 -3.59 -13.68 -4.11
C TYR A 624 -2.84 -14.34 -5.28
N SER A 625 -2.14 -13.56 -6.10
CA SER A 625 -1.43 -14.02 -7.30
C SER A 625 0.05 -13.65 -7.20
N SER A 626 0.71 -13.34 -8.31
CA SER A 626 2.15 -13.13 -8.38
C SER A 626 2.51 -11.64 -8.37
N GLU A 627 3.30 -11.23 -7.38
CA GLU A 627 4.06 -9.97 -7.38
C GLU A 627 5.48 -10.18 -7.94
N THR A 628 5.93 -9.27 -8.81
CA THR A 628 7.20 -9.36 -9.53
C THR A 628 7.81 -7.97 -9.75
N GLY A 629 9.13 -7.91 -9.96
CA GLY A 629 9.84 -6.70 -10.33
C GLY A 629 9.71 -5.56 -9.31
N GLY A 630 9.71 -5.88 -8.01
CA GLY A 630 9.67 -4.87 -6.96
C GLY A 630 10.90 -3.95 -7.00
N PHE A 631 10.69 -2.65 -7.08
CA PHE A 631 11.72 -1.61 -7.14
C PHE A 631 11.43 -0.50 -6.12
N LEU A 632 12.33 -0.35 -5.15
CA LEU A 632 12.25 0.74 -4.17
C LEU A 632 13.05 1.95 -4.67
N ALA A 633 12.38 3.08 -4.85
CA ALA A 633 12.99 4.30 -5.32
C ALA A 633 13.95 4.91 -4.30
N SER A 634 14.79 5.85 -4.76
CA SER A 634 15.88 6.44 -3.97
C SER A 634 15.45 7.20 -2.71
N ASP A 635 14.16 7.52 -2.57
CA ASP A 635 13.59 8.10 -1.35
C ASP A 635 13.45 7.08 -0.20
N GLY A 636 13.61 5.78 -0.49
CA GLY A 636 13.46 4.69 0.46
C GLY A 636 12.03 4.45 0.94
N LYS A 637 11.03 5.05 0.27
CA LYS A 637 9.61 5.01 0.67
C LYS A 637 8.68 4.61 -0.46
N THR A 638 9.01 4.96 -1.70
CA THR A 638 8.14 4.73 -2.84
C THR A 638 8.53 3.42 -3.54
N LEU A 639 7.62 2.45 -3.51
CA LEU A 639 7.79 1.13 -4.12
C LEU A 639 6.96 1.05 -5.39
N TYR A 640 7.59 0.65 -6.49
CA TYR A 640 6.92 0.26 -7.73
C TYR A 640 7.07 -1.24 -7.89
N PHE A 641 6.02 -1.92 -8.30
CA PHE A 641 6.06 -3.37 -8.49
C PHE A 641 4.99 -3.75 -9.50
N SER A 642 5.11 -4.95 -10.05
CA SER A 642 4.11 -5.47 -11.00
C SER A 642 3.34 -6.60 -10.35
N SER A 643 2.04 -6.70 -10.62
CA SER A 643 1.18 -7.71 -10.00
C SER A 643 0.18 -8.26 -11.01
N ALA A 644 -0.08 -9.55 -10.91
CA ALA A 644 -1.14 -10.26 -11.63
C ALA A 644 -2.44 -10.38 -10.81
N GLY A 645 -2.42 -10.04 -9.51
CA GLY A 645 -3.59 -10.19 -8.63
C GLY A 645 -4.23 -8.87 -8.20
N HIS A 646 -3.56 -7.74 -8.38
CA HIS A 646 -4.19 -6.43 -8.21
C HIS A 646 -5.03 -6.07 -9.45
N PRO A 647 -6.15 -5.35 -9.31
CA PRO A 647 -6.98 -4.95 -10.45
C PRO A 647 -6.21 -4.09 -11.45
N GLY A 648 -6.17 -4.52 -12.69
CA GLY A 648 -5.48 -3.83 -13.77
C GLY A 648 -6.00 -4.15 -15.16
N TYR A 649 -5.14 -4.03 -16.17
CA TYR A 649 -5.46 -4.06 -17.59
C TYR A 649 -4.95 -5.31 -18.31
N GLY A 650 -3.90 -5.96 -17.81
CA GLY A 650 -3.20 -7.04 -18.49
C GLY A 650 -2.78 -8.19 -17.57
N SER A 651 -1.84 -9.01 -18.05
CA SER A 651 -1.33 -10.19 -17.33
C SER A 651 -0.53 -9.79 -16.08
N ASN A 652 0.33 -8.78 -16.22
CA ASN A 652 0.94 -8.09 -15.10
C ASN A 652 0.87 -6.59 -15.37
N ASP A 653 0.43 -5.85 -14.37
CA ASP A 653 0.38 -4.40 -14.42
C ASP A 653 1.29 -3.78 -13.37
N ILE A 654 1.80 -2.59 -13.65
CA ILE A 654 2.68 -1.83 -12.78
C ILE A 654 1.84 -0.97 -11.82
N PHE A 655 2.14 -1.11 -10.54
CA PHE A 655 1.55 -0.41 -9.42
C PHE A 655 2.59 0.39 -8.65
N MET A 656 2.12 1.37 -7.88
CA MET A 656 2.89 2.20 -6.96
C MET A 656 2.26 2.14 -5.57
N THR A 657 3.10 2.02 -4.55
CA THR A 657 2.71 2.18 -3.14
C THR A 657 3.77 2.97 -2.37
N LYS A 658 3.39 3.58 -1.25
CA LYS A 658 4.27 4.36 -0.38
C LYS A 658 4.30 3.77 1.02
N ARG A 659 5.49 3.63 1.58
CA ARG A 659 5.70 3.31 2.99
C ARG A 659 5.25 4.49 3.83
N LEU A 660 4.35 4.23 4.79
CA LEU A 660 3.67 5.28 5.55
C LEU A 660 4.43 5.67 6.83
N ASP A 661 5.37 4.84 7.26
CA ASP A 661 6.25 5.09 8.40
C ASP A 661 7.63 4.44 8.20
N ASP A 662 8.41 4.37 9.29
CA ASP A 662 9.74 3.74 9.31
C ASP A 662 9.67 2.19 9.41
N THR A 663 8.47 1.59 9.51
CA THR A 663 8.25 0.14 9.49
C THR A 663 8.05 -0.37 8.07
N TRP A 664 8.39 -1.64 7.83
CA TRP A 664 8.21 -2.28 6.52
C TRP A 664 6.86 -2.97 6.35
N LYS A 665 5.94 -2.81 7.30
CA LYS A 665 4.61 -3.45 7.32
C LYS A 665 3.46 -2.48 7.06
N HIS A 666 3.71 -1.17 7.10
CA HIS A 666 2.67 -0.16 6.88
C HIS A 666 2.89 0.56 5.55
N TRP A 667 2.13 0.13 4.54
CA TRP A 667 2.14 0.66 3.19
C TRP A 667 0.78 1.24 2.82
N SER A 668 0.75 2.20 1.91
CA SER A 668 -0.51 2.62 1.29
C SER A 668 -1.06 1.53 0.39
N GLU A 669 -2.36 1.58 0.12
CA GLU A 669 -2.97 0.75 -0.91
C GLU A 669 -2.30 0.96 -2.28
N PRO A 670 -1.92 -0.11 -3.01
CA PRO A 670 -1.33 -0.01 -4.33
C PRO A 670 -2.24 0.72 -5.33
N LYS A 671 -1.65 1.61 -6.13
CA LYS A 671 -2.32 2.34 -7.21
C LYS A 671 -1.71 1.95 -8.56
N ASN A 672 -2.53 1.55 -9.51
CA ASN A 672 -2.15 1.22 -10.88
C ASN A 672 -1.67 2.49 -11.60
N LEU A 673 -0.57 2.39 -12.36
CA LEU A 673 0.01 3.54 -13.09
C LEU A 673 -0.81 3.97 -14.31
N GLY A 674 -1.83 3.21 -14.68
CA GLY A 674 -2.79 3.54 -15.73
C GLY A 674 -2.40 3.07 -17.13
N PRO A 675 -3.32 3.23 -18.09
CA PRO A 675 -3.26 2.56 -19.40
C PRO A 675 -2.21 3.16 -20.36
N LYS A 676 -1.53 4.24 -19.98
CA LYS A 676 -0.35 4.74 -20.70
C LYS A 676 0.91 3.93 -20.40
N ILE A 677 0.95 3.30 -19.24
CA ILE A 677 2.06 2.45 -18.79
C ILE A 677 1.72 1.00 -19.07
N ASN A 678 0.54 0.61 -18.59
CA ASN A 678 0.04 -0.75 -18.55
C ASN A 678 -0.78 -1.08 -19.79
N THR A 679 -0.45 -2.19 -20.43
CA THR A 679 -1.07 -2.73 -21.63
C THR A 679 -1.99 -3.90 -21.28
N LYS A 680 -2.50 -4.60 -22.30
CA LYS A 680 -3.23 -5.86 -22.07
C LYS A 680 -2.31 -7.07 -21.85
N ALA A 681 -1.01 -6.89 -22.07
CA ALA A 681 -0.03 -7.95 -22.07
C ALA A 681 0.79 -7.93 -20.77
N TRP A 682 2.07 -8.29 -20.86
CA TRP A 682 3.00 -8.33 -19.74
C TRP A 682 3.81 -7.02 -19.64
N ASP A 683 3.56 -6.24 -18.58
CA ASP A 683 4.28 -5.01 -18.25
C ASP A 683 4.95 -5.13 -16.88
N VAL A 684 6.29 -5.15 -16.86
CA VAL A 684 7.06 -5.47 -15.65
C VAL A 684 8.39 -4.71 -15.53
N TYR A 685 9.10 -4.94 -14.42
CA TYR A 685 10.46 -4.45 -14.14
C TYR A 685 10.61 -2.93 -14.25
N TYR A 686 9.73 -2.19 -13.56
CA TYR A 686 9.79 -0.75 -13.47
C TYR A 686 11.02 -0.30 -12.66
N THR A 687 11.90 0.50 -13.25
CA THR A 687 13.09 1.02 -12.56
C THR A 687 13.38 2.46 -12.95
N MET A 688 14.04 3.24 -12.09
CA MET A 688 14.36 4.64 -12.36
C MET A 688 15.64 5.10 -11.65
N PRO A 689 16.38 6.08 -12.21
CA PRO A 689 17.47 6.75 -11.51
C PRO A 689 16.95 7.60 -10.34
N ALA A 690 17.86 8.11 -9.51
CA ALA A 690 17.54 8.94 -8.35
C ALA A 690 16.77 10.22 -8.70
N SER A 691 16.92 10.71 -9.94
CA SER A 691 16.17 11.87 -10.43
C SER A 691 14.66 11.63 -10.55
N GLY A 692 14.23 10.37 -10.69
CA GLY A 692 12.83 10.00 -10.94
C GLY A 692 12.22 10.62 -12.20
N LYS A 693 13.01 11.30 -13.05
CA LYS A 693 12.52 12.02 -14.22
C LYS A 693 11.97 11.05 -15.28
N TYR A 694 12.68 9.95 -15.47
CA TYR A 694 12.31 8.87 -16.37
C TYR A 694 12.26 7.57 -15.61
N ALA A 695 11.40 6.65 -16.05
CA ALA A 695 11.47 5.25 -15.69
C ALA A 695 11.75 4.41 -16.92
N TYR A 696 12.26 3.21 -16.67
CA TYR A 696 12.54 2.16 -17.62
C TYR A 696 11.70 0.95 -17.24
N MET A 697 11.19 0.24 -18.23
CA MET A 697 10.36 -0.94 -18.00
C MET A 697 10.45 -1.91 -19.17
N VAL A 698 10.01 -3.14 -18.92
CA VAL A 698 9.77 -4.15 -19.95
C VAL A 698 8.29 -4.16 -20.29
N SER A 699 8.00 -4.28 -21.58
CA SER A 699 6.64 -4.42 -22.10
C SER A 699 6.66 -5.31 -23.32
N GLU A 700 5.67 -6.20 -23.43
CA GLU A 700 5.39 -6.90 -24.70
C GLU A 700 4.51 -6.06 -25.63
N GLY A 701 3.78 -5.06 -25.10
CA GLY A 701 2.91 -4.20 -25.91
C GLY A 701 1.60 -4.88 -26.29
N LYS A 702 1.67 -6.11 -26.83
CA LYS A 702 0.54 -7.04 -27.02
C LYS A 702 0.94 -8.46 -26.64
N GLU A 703 -0.08 -9.29 -26.36
CA GLU A 703 0.14 -10.69 -26.03
C GLU A 703 0.92 -11.42 -27.12
N ASN A 704 1.93 -12.18 -26.72
CA ASN A 704 2.82 -12.95 -27.59
C ASN A 704 3.72 -12.09 -28.52
N GLU A 705 3.77 -10.77 -28.34
CA GLU A 705 4.84 -9.94 -28.90
C GLU A 705 6.10 -10.06 -28.03
N LYS A 706 7.25 -9.71 -28.60
CA LYS A 706 8.54 -9.84 -27.93
C LYS A 706 8.68 -8.78 -26.82
N ALA A 707 9.21 -9.17 -25.66
CA ALA A 707 9.55 -8.25 -24.60
C ALA A 707 10.67 -7.28 -25.02
N ASP A 708 10.42 -5.97 -24.92
CA ASP A 708 11.37 -4.90 -25.21
C ASP A 708 11.43 -3.88 -24.06
N ILE A 709 12.53 -3.12 -23.99
CA ILE A 709 12.72 -2.08 -22.98
C ILE A 709 12.23 -0.73 -23.49
N TYR A 710 11.42 -0.06 -22.67
CA TYR A 710 10.85 1.25 -22.92
C TYR A 710 11.28 2.26 -21.86
N LYS A 711 11.37 3.54 -22.26
CA LYS A 711 11.62 4.71 -21.41
C LYS A 711 10.38 5.59 -21.36
N ILE A 712 9.96 6.02 -20.18
CA ILE A 712 8.79 6.87 -19.98
C ILE A 712 9.12 8.06 -19.08
N GLN A 713 8.65 9.25 -19.45
CA GLN A 713 8.73 10.44 -18.60
C GLN A 713 7.62 10.44 -17.54
N GLN A 714 8.02 10.67 -16.28
CA GLN A 714 7.13 10.62 -15.12
C GLN A 714 6.41 11.96 -14.88
N PRO A 715 5.09 11.97 -14.63
CA PRO A 715 4.40 13.13 -14.05
C PRO A 715 4.78 13.32 -12.58
N GLU A 716 4.64 14.54 -12.05
CA GLU A 716 5.09 14.85 -10.69
C GLU A 716 4.37 14.03 -9.60
N SER A 717 3.09 13.72 -9.80
CA SER A 717 2.26 12.96 -8.84
C SER A 717 2.71 11.52 -8.61
N VAL A 718 3.45 10.94 -9.55
CA VAL A 718 3.93 9.55 -9.46
C VAL A 718 5.40 9.45 -9.16
N LYS A 719 6.14 10.57 -9.07
CA LYS A 719 7.55 10.55 -8.73
C LYS A 719 7.75 10.20 -7.25
N PRO A 720 8.90 9.60 -6.90
CA PRO A 720 9.33 9.49 -5.51
C PRO A 720 9.58 10.89 -4.93
N GLU A 721 9.71 10.97 -3.59
CA GLU A 721 10.14 12.22 -2.97
C GLU A 721 11.55 12.61 -3.46
N PRO A 722 11.83 13.91 -3.65
CA PRO A 722 13.13 14.34 -4.12
C PRO A 722 14.25 13.94 -3.15
N VAL A 723 15.39 13.58 -3.73
CA VAL A 723 16.61 13.23 -3.01
C VAL A 723 17.78 14.10 -3.48
N MET A 724 18.77 14.26 -2.62
CA MET A 724 20.05 14.84 -3.00
C MET A 724 21.06 13.72 -3.26
N LEU A 725 21.55 13.62 -4.49
CA LEU A 725 22.58 12.64 -4.87
C LEU A 725 23.96 13.24 -4.58
N ILE A 726 24.70 12.61 -3.66
CA ILE A 726 26.07 13.00 -3.33
C ILE A 726 27.02 12.18 -4.18
N HIS A 727 27.89 12.85 -4.92
CA HIS A 727 29.05 12.29 -5.58
C HIS A 727 30.32 12.70 -4.84
N GLY A 728 31.37 11.91 -4.91
CA GLY A 728 32.65 12.32 -4.38
C GLY A 728 33.75 11.31 -4.62
N ILE A 729 34.97 11.72 -4.33
CA ILE A 729 36.15 10.87 -4.32
C ILE A 729 36.71 10.80 -2.91
N VAL A 730 37.02 9.58 -2.45
CA VAL A 730 37.81 9.38 -1.24
C VAL A 730 39.29 9.43 -1.59
N HIS A 731 40.02 10.33 -0.95
CA HIS A 731 41.46 10.52 -1.11
C HIS A 731 42.21 10.16 0.17
N ASN A 732 43.44 9.70 0.00
CA ASN A 732 44.43 9.76 1.07
C ASN A 732 44.88 11.23 1.25
N SER A 733 44.76 11.78 2.47
CA SER A 733 45.04 13.19 2.74
C SER A 733 46.47 13.62 2.44
N ASP A 734 47.43 12.69 2.53
CA ASP A 734 48.86 12.97 2.37
C ASP A 734 49.28 12.86 0.92
N THR A 735 48.95 11.73 0.29
CA THR A 735 49.37 11.45 -1.10
C THR A 735 48.45 12.07 -2.14
N LYS A 736 47.25 12.51 -1.74
CA LYS A 736 46.14 12.97 -2.58
C LYS A 736 45.62 11.94 -3.58
N LYS A 737 46.14 10.71 -3.55
CA LYS A 737 45.68 9.62 -4.41
C LYS A 737 44.31 9.12 -3.96
N PRO A 738 43.43 8.72 -4.90
CA PRO A 738 42.17 8.08 -4.56
C PRO A 738 42.37 6.77 -3.81
N MET A 739 41.38 6.38 -3.00
CA MET A 739 41.42 5.12 -2.25
C MET A 739 40.03 4.54 -1.99
N GLN A 740 40.00 3.24 -1.71
CA GLN A 740 38.82 2.54 -1.21
C GLN A 740 38.51 2.98 0.22
N ALA A 741 37.22 3.03 0.57
CA ALA A 741 36.71 3.24 1.91
C ALA A 741 35.23 2.82 1.97
N VAL A 742 34.76 2.55 3.17
CA VAL A 742 33.32 2.39 3.46
C VAL A 742 32.79 3.72 3.98
N ILE A 743 31.77 4.26 3.32
CA ILE A 743 31.07 5.47 3.73
C ILE A 743 29.80 5.04 4.46
N THR A 744 29.63 5.50 5.71
CA THR A 744 28.39 5.29 6.48
C THR A 744 27.72 6.64 6.71
N TYR A 745 26.41 6.72 6.48
CA TYR A 745 25.63 7.94 6.71
C TYR A 745 24.49 7.72 7.71
N TYR A 746 24.24 8.74 8.54
CA TYR A 746 23.33 8.71 9.67
C TYR A 746 22.60 10.05 9.80
N GLU A 747 21.50 10.05 10.54
CA GLU A 747 20.81 11.28 10.93
C GLU A 747 21.67 12.04 11.95
N LEU A 748 21.90 13.33 11.71
CA LEU A 748 22.72 14.19 12.56
C LEU A 748 22.13 14.24 13.97
N GLY A 749 22.95 13.94 14.99
CA GLY A 749 22.54 13.86 16.39
C GLY A 749 21.97 12.48 16.81
N SER A 750 21.84 11.53 15.87
CA SER A 750 21.38 10.17 16.12
C SER A 750 22.49 9.14 15.85
N LYS A 751 22.40 7.97 16.51
CA LYS A 751 23.23 6.79 16.17
C LYS A 751 22.57 5.88 15.12
N LYS A 752 21.40 6.26 14.59
CA LYS A 752 20.68 5.50 13.55
C LYS A 752 21.43 5.59 12.21
N ILE A 753 22.02 4.46 11.80
CA ILE A 753 22.59 4.30 10.46
C ILE A 753 21.45 4.31 9.45
N LEU A 754 21.52 5.21 8.48
CA LEU A 754 20.54 5.34 7.40
C LEU A 754 20.98 4.63 6.12
N GLY A 755 22.29 4.41 5.95
CA GLY A 755 22.80 3.57 4.89
C GLY A 755 24.31 3.59 4.76
N THR A 756 24.81 2.87 3.77
CA THR A 756 26.23 2.69 3.48
C THR A 756 26.53 2.74 2.00
N ALA A 757 27.72 3.21 1.64
CA ALA A 757 28.28 3.19 0.29
C ALA A 757 29.75 2.76 0.35
N ASN A 758 30.31 2.33 -0.76
CA ASN A 758 31.70 1.96 -0.92
C ASN A 758 32.32 2.84 -2.00
N SER A 759 33.52 3.37 -1.75
CA SER A 759 34.27 4.01 -2.82
C SER A 759 35.00 2.98 -3.68
N ASN A 760 35.20 3.36 -4.93
CA ASN A 760 35.94 2.57 -5.91
C ASN A 760 37.41 2.43 -5.51
N ALA A 761 37.98 1.24 -5.63
CA ALA A 761 39.36 0.99 -5.20
C ALA A 761 40.43 1.72 -6.03
N GLU A 762 40.15 2.06 -7.29
CA GLU A 762 41.09 2.76 -8.16
C GLU A 762 40.80 4.25 -8.25
N THR A 763 39.53 4.61 -8.46
CA THR A 763 39.15 6.00 -8.71
C THR A 763 38.74 6.73 -7.44
N GLY A 764 38.55 6.02 -6.32
CA GLY A 764 38.00 6.54 -5.06
C GLY A 764 36.57 7.05 -5.19
N ALA A 765 35.91 6.91 -6.34
CA ALA A 765 34.60 7.46 -6.58
C ALA A 765 33.51 6.72 -5.79
N PHE A 766 32.59 7.46 -5.18
CA PHE A 766 31.39 6.95 -4.53
C PHE A 766 30.18 7.82 -4.86
N THR A 767 29.00 7.23 -4.71
CA THR A 767 27.72 7.94 -4.81
C THR A 767 26.73 7.39 -3.79
N PHE A 768 25.89 8.24 -3.19
CA PHE A 768 24.72 7.80 -2.42
C PHE A 768 23.62 8.88 -2.44
N ALA A 769 22.37 8.46 -2.24
CA ALA A 769 21.22 9.36 -2.18
C ALA A 769 20.88 9.75 -0.74
N LEU A 770 20.60 11.02 -0.51
CA LEU A 770 20.11 11.57 0.75
C LEU A 770 18.64 11.98 0.59
N PRO A 771 17.68 11.19 1.11
CA PRO A 771 16.27 11.58 1.10
C PRO A 771 16.01 12.89 1.85
N LYS A 772 15.01 13.66 1.39
CA LYS A 772 14.61 14.89 2.05
C LYS A 772 14.14 14.68 3.50
N GLY A 773 14.11 15.77 4.26
CA GLY A 773 13.49 15.84 5.60
C GLY A 773 14.44 15.58 6.77
N ARG A 774 15.75 15.46 6.53
CA ARG A 774 16.74 15.16 7.57
C ARG A 774 18.02 15.97 7.42
N LYS A 775 18.73 16.13 8.53
CA LYS A 775 20.14 16.54 8.53
C LYS A 775 20.97 15.29 8.58
N TYR A 776 21.96 15.17 7.70
CA TYR A 776 22.81 14.01 7.59
C TYR A 776 24.22 14.33 8.08
N CYS A 777 24.86 13.32 8.66
CA CYS A 777 26.30 13.25 8.75
C CYS A 777 26.76 11.92 8.16
N PHE A 778 27.91 11.94 7.50
CA PHE A 778 28.48 10.76 6.87
C PHE A 778 29.98 10.77 6.99
N HIS A 779 30.57 9.58 7.06
CA HIS A 779 32.01 9.42 7.23
C HIS A 779 32.54 8.27 6.41
N ALA A 780 33.73 8.47 5.86
CA ALA A 780 34.52 7.41 5.26
C ALA A 780 35.38 6.72 6.33
N GLN A 781 35.56 5.42 6.19
CA GLN A 781 36.43 4.61 7.04
C GLN A 781 37.26 3.65 6.19
N HIS A 782 38.52 3.50 6.58
CA HIS A 782 39.44 2.50 6.03
C HIS A 782 40.45 2.12 7.12
N GLU A 783 40.84 0.84 7.17
CA GLU A 783 41.83 0.36 8.13
C GLU A 783 43.16 1.12 7.97
N GLY A 784 43.76 1.53 9.09
CA GLY A 784 44.99 2.34 9.10
C GLY A 784 44.78 3.84 8.85
N PHE A 785 43.53 4.31 8.73
CA PHE A 785 43.20 5.72 8.53
C PHE A 785 42.19 6.23 9.57
N ILE A 786 42.29 7.52 9.86
CA ILE A 786 41.37 8.28 10.71
C ILE A 786 40.14 8.62 9.88
N SER A 787 38.96 8.33 10.44
CA SER A 787 37.68 8.63 9.80
C SER A 787 37.47 10.13 9.65
N VAL A 788 36.97 10.58 8.50
CA VAL A 788 36.62 11.99 8.25
C VAL A 788 35.14 12.13 7.95
N ASN A 789 34.52 13.11 8.59
CA ASN A 789 33.09 13.37 8.51
C ASN A 789 32.78 14.58 7.62
N ALA A 790 31.63 14.52 6.97
CA ALA A 790 30.95 15.66 6.37
C ALA A 790 29.49 15.66 6.81
N ASN A 791 28.83 16.80 6.69
CA ASN A 791 27.42 16.95 7.04
C ASN A 791 26.66 17.59 5.87
N LYS A 792 25.35 17.33 5.83
CA LYS A 792 24.47 17.96 4.86
C LYS A 792 23.08 18.16 5.42
N ASP A 793 22.58 19.39 5.37
CA ASP A 793 21.20 19.70 5.69
C ASP A 793 20.34 19.48 4.43
N VAL A 794 19.46 18.48 4.49
CA VAL A 794 18.49 18.16 3.44
C VAL A 794 17.07 18.20 4.03
N THR A 795 16.85 19.00 5.08
CA THR A 795 15.52 19.15 5.70
C THR A 795 14.50 19.72 4.73
N VAL A 796 14.92 20.66 3.87
CA VAL A 796 14.12 21.24 2.80
C VAL A 796 14.76 20.89 1.46
N LEU A 797 14.00 20.22 0.60
CA LEU A 797 14.41 19.87 -0.75
C LEU A 797 13.16 19.76 -1.65
N ASP A 798 13.01 20.73 -2.56
CA ASP A 798 11.82 20.81 -3.43
C ASP A 798 11.95 19.94 -4.69
N THR A 799 13.18 19.78 -5.19
CA THR A 799 13.50 19.04 -6.41
C THR A 799 14.77 18.23 -6.22
N TYR A 800 14.97 17.22 -7.08
CA TYR A 800 16.21 16.48 -7.19
C TYR A 800 17.42 17.42 -7.37
N LYS A 801 18.51 17.15 -6.65
CA LYS A 801 19.77 17.89 -6.74
C LYS A 801 20.96 16.95 -6.67
N GLU A 802 22.06 17.36 -7.28
CA GLU A 802 23.35 16.67 -7.20
C GLU A 802 24.38 17.57 -6.52
N GLU A 803 25.29 16.99 -5.74
CA GLU A 803 26.38 17.71 -5.11
C GLU A 803 27.66 16.87 -5.06
N ASN A 804 28.82 17.53 -5.21
CA ASN A 804 30.12 16.90 -5.11
C ASN A 804 30.77 17.18 -3.76
N ILE A 805 31.10 16.13 -3.00
CA ILE A 805 31.74 16.20 -1.69
C ILE A 805 32.85 15.15 -1.61
N ASP A 806 34.10 15.59 -1.75
CA ASP A 806 35.27 14.72 -1.58
C ASP A 806 35.60 14.50 -0.09
N LEU A 807 36.11 13.31 0.23
CA LEU A 807 36.50 12.91 1.58
C LEU A 807 37.99 12.63 1.62
N TYR A 808 38.69 13.12 2.65
CA TYR A 808 40.15 13.01 2.76
C TYR A 808 40.53 12.24 4.02
N LEU A 809 40.82 10.94 3.88
CA LEU A 809 41.22 10.09 5.00
C LEU A 809 42.69 10.30 5.36
N SER A 810 42.96 10.55 6.64
CA SER A 810 44.32 10.77 7.15
C SER A 810 44.93 9.48 7.70
N PRO A 811 46.14 9.08 7.27
CA PRO A 811 46.76 7.88 7.79
C PRO A 811 47.09 8.03 9.29
N ILE A 812 46.95 6.94 10.04
CA ILE A 812 47.31 6.92 11.46
C ILE A 812 48.83 6.86 11.57
N LYS A 813 49.46 8.00 11.87
CA LYS A 813 50.92 8.10 12.09
C LYS A 813 51.26 9.24 13.04
N THR A 814 52.39 9.11 13.74
CA THR A 814 52.95 10.19 14.56
C THR A 814 53.15 11.48 13.75
N GLY A 815 52.73 12.61 14.32
CA GLY A 815 52.77 13.93 13.69
C GLY A 815 51.54 14.25 12.82
N GLN A 816 50.60 13.31 12.64
CA GLN A 816 49.36 13.58 11.91
C GLN A 816 48.43 14.47 12.75
N SER A 817 47.99 15.59 12.17
CA SER A 817 46.92 16.44 12.73
C SER A 817 45.62 16.20 11.97
N VAL A 818 44.51 16.04 12.70
CA VAL A 818 43.17 15.85 12.12
C VAL A 818 42.17 16.80 12.76
N VAL A 819 41.40 17.48 11.91
CA VAL A 819 40.29 18.35 12.33
C VAL A 819 39.09 17.51 12.75
N LEU A 820 38.59 17.72 13.97
CA LEU A 820 37.32 17.14 14.45
C LEU A 820 36.17 17.97 13.89
N HIS A 821 35.56 17.46 12.82
CA HIS A 821 34.39 18.10 12.20
C HIS A 821 33.16 17.84 13.07
N ASN A 822 32.21 18.78 13.15
CA ASN A 822 30.98 18.67 13.97
C ASN A 822 31.16 18.79 15.49
N ILE A 823 32.24 19.43 15.96
CA ILE A 823 32.32 19.86 17.36
C ILE A 823 31.68 21.25 17.50
N PHE A 824 30.49 21.29 18.08
CA PHE A 824 29.69 22.49 18.27
C PHE A 824 29.75 22.94 19.74
N PHE A 825 29.82 24.26 19.93
CA PHE A 825 29.82 24.89 21.23
C PHE A 825 28.70 25.93 21.32
N VAL A 826 28.20 26.18 22.53
CA VAL A 826 27.34 27.34 22.78
C VAL A 826 28.09 28.62 22.40
N SER A 827 27.38 29.61 21.84
CA SER A 827 27.98 30.86 21.39
C SER A 827 28.79 31.52 22.52
N ASP A 828 30.02 31.94 22.21
CA ASP A 828 30.99 32.50 23.18
C ASP A 828 31.31 31.64 24.42
N GLU A 829 30.94 30.36 24.42
CA GLU A 829 31.23 29.42 25.49
C GLU A 829 32.13 28.26 25.01
N HIS A 830 32.65 27.50 25.97
CA HIS A 830 33.34 26.22 25.76
C HIS A 830 32.47 25.00 26.11
N ARG A 831 31.18 25.23 26.41
CA ARG A 831 30.21 24.17 26.65
C ARG A 831 29.87 23.46 25.33
N ILE A 832 30.15 22.17 25.28
CA ILE A 832 29.90 21.30 24.11
C ILE A 832 28.40 21.07 23.96
N LEU A 833 27.89 21.21 22.74
CA LEU A 833 26.50 20.91 22.40
C LEU A 833 26.30 19.40 22.15
N PRO A 834 25.14 18.82 22.49
CA PRO A 834 24.87 17.37 22.37
C PRO A 834 25.14 16.78 20.98
N GLU A 835 24.94 17.56 19.92
CA GLU A 835 25.19 17.20 18.53
C GLU A 835 26.66 16.83 18.26
N SER A 836 27.58 17.22 19.14
CA SER A 836 29.01 16.92 19.05
C SER A 836 29.39 15.55 19.64
N PHE A 837 28.55 14.98 20.51
CA PHE A 837 28.89 13.74 21.22
C PHE A 837 29.12 12.53 20.30
N PRO A 838 28.39 12.34 19.19
CA PRO A 838 28.71 11.27 18.24
C PRO A 838 30.13 11.35 17.68
N GLU A 839 30.65 12.56 17.43
CA GLU A 839 32.02 12.75 16.95
C GLU A 839 33.05 12.43 18.03
N LEU A 840 32.78 12.88 19.26
CA LEU A 840 33.66 12.62 20.40
C LEU A 840 33.68 11.14 20.80
N ASP A 841 32.55 10.43 20.68
CA ASP A 841 32.46 8.98 20.87
C ASP A 841 33.37 8.25 19.86
N LYS A 842 33.44 8.69 18.59
CA LYS A 842 34.35 8.09 17.60
C LYS A 842 35.83 8.31 17.93
N LEU A 843 36.19 9.51 18.39
CA LEU A 843 37.56 9.76 18.84
C LEU A 843 37.90 8.90 20.07
N HIS A 844 36.94 8.72 20.99
CA HIS A 844 37.07 7.77 22.09
C HIS A 844 37.32 6.34 21.56
N ASP A 845 36.53 5.87 20.60
CA ASP A 845 36.65 4.51 20.05
C ASP A 845 38.02 4.30 19.38
N LEU A 846 38.51 5.28 18.61
CA LEU A 846 39.88 5.26 18.06
C LEU A 846 40.95 5.14 19.15
N LEU A 847 40.82 5.90 20.25
CA LEU A 847 41.77 5.84 21.36
C LEU A 847 41.65 4.54 22.17
N ALA A 848 40.47 3.92 22.21
CA ALA A 848 40.24 2.64 22.83
C ALA A 848 40.84 1.49 22.01
N GLU A 849 40.70 1.54 20.68
CA GLU A 849 41.29 0.59 19.73
C GLU A 849 42.83 0.68 19.66
N HIS A 850 43.39 1.84 20.00
CA HIS A 850 44.84 2.06 20.06
C HIS A 850 45.31 2.46 21.46
N PRO A 851 45.46 1.52 22.43
CA PRO A 851 45.75 1.82 23.84
C PRO A 851 47.05 2.60 24.09
N THR A 852 48.02 2.53 23.16
CA THR A 852 49.31 3.23 23.22
C THR A 852 49.26 4.64 22.66
N MET A 853 48.21 5.00 21.91
CA MET A 853 48.12 6.27 21.21
C MET A 853 48.01 7.43 22.20
N LYS A 854 48.85 8.46 22.01
CA LYS A 854 48.81 9.74 22.73
C LYS A 854 48.47 10.86 21.77
N ILE A 855 47.57 11.74 22.18
CA ILE A 855 47.09 12.85 21.35
C ILE A 855 47.19 14.20 22.07
N GLU A 856 47.35 15.27 21.30
CA GLU A 856 47.19 16.65 21.74
C GLU A 856 45.94 17.26 21.08
N ILE A 857 44.93 17.62 21.86
CA ILE A 857 43.76 18.37 21.39
C ILE A 857 44.15 19.84 21.26
N THR A 858 43.95 20.41 20.08
CA THR A 858 44.27 21.81 19.81
C THR A 858 43.02 22.61 19.44
N GLY A 859 42.86 23.79 20.02
CA GLY A 859 41.75 24.70 19.73
C GLY A 859 42.20 25.94 18.97
N HIS A 860 41.41 26.38 17.99
CA HIS A 860 41.70 27.56 17.17
C HIS A 860 40.47 28.48 17.06
N THR A 861 40.71 29.79 16.91
CA THR A 861 39.67 30.82 16.72
C THR A 861 39.82 31.54 15.36
N SER A 862 38.85 32.39 15.01
CA SER A 862 38.97 33.29 13.85
C SER A 862 40.01 34.38 14.09
N ILE A 863 40.58 34.94 13.01
CA ILE A 863 41.57 36.02 13.04
C ILE A 863 41.00 37.34 13.62
N ASN A 864 39.66 37.47 13.70
CA ASN A 864 38.99 38.75 13.94
C ASN A 864 38.19 38.82 15.25
N SER A 865 38.46 37.96 16.23
CA SER A 865 37.66 37.89 17.47
C SER A 865 38.33 38.68 18.61
N SER A 866 37.56 39.52 19.31
CA SER A 866 37.61 39.98 20.72
C SER A 866 38.93 40.14 21.53
N GLY A 867 40.11 40.12 20.91
CA GLY A 867 41.44 40.26 21.55
C GLY A 867 42.19 38.94 21.78
N GLU A 868 43.53 38.99 21.74
CA GLU A 868 44.43 37.82 21.80
C GLU A 868 44.20 36.95 23.05
N LYS A 869 44.12 37.57 24.22
CA LYS A 869 43.92 36.87 25.49
C LYS A 869 42.56 36.17 25.55
N TYR A 870 41.50 36.81 25.05
CA TYR A 870 40.16 36.20 25.01
C TYR A 870 40.14 34.96 24.12
N ASN A 871 40.71 35.06 22.92
CA ASN A 871 40.74 33.94 21.97
C ASN A 871 41.59 32.78 22.44
N HIS A 872 42.71 33.08 23.09
CA HIS A 872 43.56 32.06 23.69
C HIS A 872 42.80 31.30 24.79
N ASN A 873 42.10 32.02 25.68
CA ASN A 873 41.30 31.41 26.74
C ASN A 873 40.13 30.59 26.18
N LEU A 874 39.39 31.12 25.20
CA LEU A 874 38.25 30.43 24.59
C LEU A 874 38.69 29.14 23.87
N SER A 875 39.75 29.21 23.07
CA SER A 875 40.28 28.02 22.38
C SER A 875 40.85 26.98 23.35
N THR A 876 41.52 27.42 24.42
CA THR A 876 42.03 26.52 25.48
C THR A 876 40.88 25.82 26.19
N GLY A 877 39.88 26.57 26.66
CA GLY A 877 38.72 26.00 27.35
C GLY A 877 37.94 25.01 26.47
N ARG A 878 37.84 25.26 25.16
CA ARG A 878 37.23 24.32 24.21
C ARG A 878 38.02 23.03 24.04
N ALA A 879 39.35 23.12 23.94
CA ALA A 879 40.23 21.94 23.88
C ALA A 879 40.17 21.14 25.19
N GLU A 880 40.14 21.81 26.34
CA GLU A 880 39.97 21.17 27.65
C GLU A 880 38.62 20.49 27.80
N ALA A 881 37.53 21.10 27.32
CA ALA A 881 36.20 20.48 27.35
C ALA A 881 36.19 19.14 26.61
N VAL A 882 36.85 19.07 25.45
CA VAL A 882 37.00 17.83 24.67
C VAL A 882 37.86 16.80 25.42
N LYS A 883 39.00 17.21 25.98
CA LYS A 883 39.83 16.35 26.84
C LYS A 883 39.02 15.76 28.00
N ASN A 884 38.27 16.60 28.71
CA ASN A 884 37.48 16.20 29.87
C ASN A 884 36.39 15.19 29.52
N TYR A 885 35.75 15.37 28.35
CA TYR A 885 34.77 14.40 27.85
C TYR A 885 35.40 13.01 27.63
N LEU A 886 36.57 12.95 26.98
CA LEU A 886 37.26 11.69 26.70
C LEU A 886 37.75 11.01 27.99
N ILE A 887 38.21 11.78 28.97
CA ILE A 887 38.58 11.26 30.30
C ILE A 887 37.37 10.68 31.02
N MET A 888 36.25 11.40 31.00
CA MET A 888 34.99 10.92 31.60
C MET A 888 34.51 9.60 30.97
N LYS A 889 34.78 9.39 29.67
CA LYS A 889 34.48 8.14 28.97
C LYS A 889 35.47 6.99 29.25
N GLY A 890 36.57 7.27 29.96
CA GLY A 890 37.51 6.24 30.43
C GLY A 890 38.91 6.30 29.80
N ILE A 891 39.23 7.29 28.96
CA ILE A 891 40.59 7.45 28.43
C ILE A 891 41.50 8.03 29.52
N SER A 892 42.66 7.41 29.75
CA SER A 892 43.65 7.89 30.72
C SER A 892 44.10 9.32 30.42
N GLU A 893 44.05 10.19 31.43
CA GLU A 893 44.49 11.58 31.31
C GLU A 893 45.93 11.71 30.76
N LYS A 894 46.81 10.77 31.09
CA LYS A 894 48.21 10.75 30.61
C LYS A 894 48.35 10.60 29.09
N ARG A 895 47.27 10.26 28.39
CA ARG A 895 47.23 10.08 26.93
C ARG A 895 46.74 11.31 26.17
N ILE A 896 46.21 12.32 26.87
CA ILE A 896 45.55 13.47 26.24
C ILE A 896 46.10 14.78 26.82
N THR A 897 46.74 15.59 25.98
CA THR A 897 47.05 16.99 26.29
C THR A 897 46.06 17.92 25.58
N ALA A 898 45.84 19.12 26.11
CA ALA A 898 44.97 20.13 25.49
C ALA A 898 45.70 21.47 25.39
N LYS A 899 45.56 22.18 24.26
CA LYS A 899 46.25 23.44 24.00
C LYS A 899 45.43 24.39 23.13
N GLY A 900 45.19 25.62 23.58
CA GLY A 900 44.61 26.68 22.75
C GLY A 900 45.67 27.44 21.98
N TYR A 901 45.44 27.72 20.70
CA TYR A 901 46.29 28.57 19.87
C TYR A 901 45.66 29.94 19.55
N GLY A 902 44.40 30.18 19.94
CA GLY A 902 43.66 31.36 19.51
C GLY A 902 43.68 31.46 17.98
N PHE A 903 44.02 32.64 17.45
CA PHE A 903 44.17 32.86 16.01
C PHE A 903 45.62 32.74 15.50
N SER A 904 46.57 32.29 16.32
CA SER A 904 48.00 32.27 15.96
C SER A 904 48.36 31.25 14.86
N LYS A 905 47.47 30.30 14.55
CA LYS A 905 47.65 29.27 13.51
C LYS A 905 46.44 29.20 12.56
N PRO A 906 46.19 30.24 11.75
CA PRO A 906 45.05 30.25 10.83
C PRO A 906 45.31 29.33 9.63
N ILE A 907 44.27 28.67 9.13
CA ILE A 907 44.30 27.98 7.83
C ILE A 907 44.15 29.02 6.71
N TYR A 908 43.26 29.99 6.91
CA TYR A 908 42.94 31.05 5.95
C TYR A 908 43.20 32.41 6.55
N THR A 909 43.92 33.27 5.81
CA THR A 909 44.23 34.65 6.25
C THR A 909 43.15 35.64 5.83
N GLU A 910 42.28 35.26 4.89
CA GLU A 910 41.23 36.11 4.36
C GLU A 910 40.08 36.30 5.36
N LYS A 911 39.58 37.53 5.50
CA LYS A 911 38.52 37.88 6.45
C LYS A 911 37.10 37.47 6.03
N LYS A 912 36.93 36.64 5.00
CA LYS A 912 35.60 36.16 4.57
C LYS A 912 35.03 35.22 5.64
N GLU A 913 33.76 35.41 6.00
CA GLU A 913 33.16 34.67 7.12
C GLU A 913 33.18 33.15 6.92
N GLU A 914 32.94 32.68 5.69
CA GLU A 914 33.04 31.25 5.34
C GLU A 914 34.43 30.65 5.62
N LEU A 915 35.50 31.43 5.40
CA LEU A 915 36.88 31.01 5.65
C LEU A 915 37.26 31.14 7.13
N GLN A 916 36.74 32.18 7.80
CA GLN A 916 36.91 32.35 9.23
C GLN A 916 36.15 31.29 10.04
N ALA A 917 35.02 30.80 9.54
CA ALA A 917 34.33 29.64 10.09
C ALA A 917 35.23 28.40 10.07
N LYS A 918 35.97 28.16 8.98
CA LYS A 918 36.95 27.05 8.89
C LYS A 918 38.13 27.22 9.84
N ASN A 919 38.50 28.45 10.21
CA ASN A 919 39.54 28.69 11.21
C ASN A 919 39.08 28.33 12.64
N ARG A 920 37.79 28.47 12.96
CA ARG A 920 37.19 28.10 14.25
C ARG A 920 37.02 26.58 14.32
N ARG A 921 38.04 25.88 14.80
CA ARG A 921 38.11 24.42 14.74
C ARG A 921 38.79 23.81 15.96
N ILE A 922 38.49 22.54 16.21
CA ILE A 922 39.25 21.67 17.11
C ILE A 922 39.99 20.64 16.25
N GLU A 923 41.24 20.39 16.57
CA GLU A 923 42.05 19.34 15.95
C GLU A 923 42.60 18.42 17.03
N PHE A 924 43.02 17.23 16.66
CA PHE A 924 43.92 16.43 17.47
C PHE A 924 45.19 16.06 16.70
N LEU A 925 46.33 16.13 17.37
CA LEU A 925 47.64 15.76 16.85
C LEU A 925 48.07 14.44 17.48
N ILE A 926 48.44 13.45 16.68
CA ILE A 926 49.03 12.20 17.17
C ILE A 926 50.48 12.46 17.60
N ILE A 927 50.75 12.35 18.90
CA ILE A 927 52.08 12.55 19.49
C ILE A 927 52.90 11.26 19.43
N SER A 928 52.23 10.11 19.62
CA SER A 928 52.79 8.77 19.42
C SER A 928 51.63 7.81 19.18
N SER A 929 51.76 6.91 18.20
CA SER A 929 50.78 5.85 17.89
C SER A 929 51.33 4.47 18.22
#